data_AF-W2J522-F1
#
_entry.id   AF-W2J522-F1
#
_cell.length_a   1.000
_cell.length_b   1.000
_cell.length_c   1.000
_cell.angle_alpha   90.00
_cell.angle_beta   90.00
_cell.angle_gamma   90.00
#
_symmetry.space_group_name_H-M   'P 1'
#
loop_
_entity.id
_entity.type
_entity.pdbx_description
1 polymer ?
#
loop_
_entity_poly.entity_id
_entity_poly.type
_entity_poly.pdbx_seq_one_letter_code
_entity_poly.pdbx_strand_id
1 'polypeptide(L)'
;MVLQSITTILQLVAITVLLVVPRVASDDAVQLSESFGGPHGNDFSDQAAVVSGQTVTSVTIRAGDRVDGVSLVISGPTAQTFTHGGTGGTDNTLTLAAGEHITSMEAHWDKKDDHTRVFYLSFSTSAGNTVSGGTQTDSTGSATAPAGYQLGGFFGRDGDEIDLLGAIWSSVTAADTAPGTVAPPDIPDTSTTAPVAQATTEPSTPGPISQTSLDPTSSGSAAVAPPASSAGSGSAVPVPSGSATSGSLEVSASPTPAPAPKASGPAVQLSETFGGPHGNEFSDQAAAVSGQTITSLTVRGAARIDGFTLEVSAPTAQTFTHGGTGGDPYTLKLGAGEYITSMEVHWGQKEGHTRVFYLNFGTSAGNSVSAGTQTDEKGSVTAPEGYQLGGFFGRDGDEIDLLGVVWTSIAVVDDTATTAGSGSTAAAVTDEDIVLSALYGGPHGNAFSDIDSIKFTQTVSSITLRSDKRVDAITLQITTPAEVTMNHGGTGGSDKTLTLGPGEYITSMEAHWGKKDDHTRVFYLKFTTSAGNSIEGGTTTDDNAVAKAPDGFQLAGFYGRAEDEVDQIGAIWTRISAKDLSLTDEEESSGSGVLFGTTIRNWVGPTIGQHSDTACYRKSVDFDSNNICPLGYGKDDTNCQAQCPLSYPIQCSLECIPQNDDCVLEALSKIGSVVAVALNAATGGVFGDILAAYKTAKWAVTCAANVVNVVRGLIYYLRYRQTTAPQGDTAELLTAAYQTDVVVYDLPVAVCACLGLPVPKNAKFVDMVLVIVEGIVKQAITNGDEIISTGENVLKLLTGTGALNGTDMTTVDDLQDLINTNSSCGYELKRLTDHVIRQVNDVRNSTPDASPNDVRVKVYKSSIVMNDIPAVTNLCMGELLGNKTITAAFETRDMLRKTFGVIVDQLIDTGTTDMGKDVAKDDYMLKVANMGLVVLSTIDPTGIAYMASQFVQPICGPTAYLGEIDDGRLSDALGLTTVDEAFVGSYGTWTKKGDGVVHLILESVDIYDVKVVVHSGGDKYAEVKVGAGETVTWDATIPELQDKTLYLDRWRPGILGLPGSGGGSLLLWVPRSSEGGHLEMHVRINPS
;
A
#
# COMPACT_ATOMS: atom_id res chain seq x y z
N MET A 1 61.32 -0.67 -33.31
CA MET A 1 60.87 0.47 -34.14
C MET A 1 59.53 0.16 -34.81
N VAL A 2 58.45 -0.06 -34.02
CA VAL A 2 57.03 0.00 -34.45
C VAL A 2 56.21 0.18 -33.17
N LEU A 3 56.47 1.25 -32.39
CA LEU A 3 55.63 1.59 -31.22
C LEU A 3 55.65 3.10 -30.92
N GLN A 4 55.93 3.92 -31.93
CA GLN A 4 56.06 5.38 -31.81
C GLN A 4 55.23 6.14 -32.86
N SER A 5 54.23 5.50 -33.46
CA SER A 5 53.42 6.10 -34.55
C SER A 5 51.91 5.97 -34.36
N ILE A 6 51.42 5.55 -33.19
CA ILE A 6 49.98 5.45 -32.89
C ILE A 6 49.51 6.52 -31.89
N THR A 7 50.43 7.33 -31.33
CA THR A 7 50.12 8.40 -30.37
C THR A 7 49.86 9.77 -30.99
N THR A 8 49.79 9.91 -32.32
CA THR A 8 49.67 11.23 -32.99
C THR A 8 48.46 11.39 -33.92
N ILE A 9 47.57 10.40 -34.01
CA ILE A 9 46.32 10.52 -34.80
C ILE A 9 45.07 10.61 -33.90
N LEU A 10 45.16 10.26 -32.61
CA LEU A 10 44.05 10.39 -31.66
C LEU A 10 43.92 11.77 -30.99
N GLN A 11 44.75 12.75 -31.35
CA GLN A 11 44.76 14.09 -30.75
C GLN A 11 44.20 15.22 -31.66
N LEU A 12 43.48 14.90 -32.74
CA LEU A 12 43.01 15.93 -33.68
C LEU A 12 41.55 15.86 -34.18
N VAL A 13 40.66 15.14 -33.48
CA VAL A 13 39.20 15.24 -33.71
C VAL A 13 38.45 15.50 -32.38
N ALA A 14 39.08 16.26 -31.49
CA ALA A 14 38.39 16.92 -30.39
C ALA A 14 38.33 18.41 -30.74
N ILE A 15 37.21 18.84 -31.33
CA ILE A 15 36.60 20.19 -31.30
C ILE A 15 35.58 20.28 -32.47
N THR A 16 34.37 20.76 -32.14
CA THR A 16 33.20 21.10 -32.98
C THR A 16 32.30 19.96 -33.50
N VAL A 17 31.33 19.55 -32.68
CA VAL A 17 29.89 19.77 -32.96
C VAL A 17 29.16 20.01 -31.63
N LEU A 18 28.65 21.23 -31.46
CA LEU A 18 27.71 21.62 -30.42
C LEU A 18 26.34 21.05 -30.84
N LEU A 19 25.84 20.01 -30.17
CA LEU A 19 24.43 19.59 -30.29
C LEU A 19 23.69 20.11 -29.07
N VAL A 20 22.96 21.20 -29.27
CA VAL A 20 21.91 21.66 -28.36
C VAL A 20 20.74 20.70 -28.55
N VAL A 21 20.58 19.75 -27.64
CA VAL A 21 19.33 19.01 -27.44
C VAL A 21 18.57 19.74 -26.32
N PRO A 22 17.37 20.28 -26.56
CA PRO A 22 16.55 20.79 -25.47
C PRO A 22 16.05 19.58 -24.68
N ARG A 23 16.63 19.34 -23.49
CA ARG A 23 16.00 18.49 -22.48
C ARG A 23 14.70 19.18 -22.07
N VAL A 24 13.57 18.57 -22.41
CA VAL A 24 12.28 18.91 -21.81
C VAL A 24 12.36 18.47 -20.35
N ALA A 25 12.19 19.42 -19.43
CA ALA A 25 12.25 19.19 -18.00
C ALA A 25 11.03 18.36 -17.56
N SER A 26 11.28 17.19 -16.95
CA SER A 26 10.35 16.65 -15.95
C SER A 26 10.21 17.68 -14.84
N ASP A 27 9.00 17.86 -14.32
CA ASP A 27 8.65 18.83 -13.29
C ASP A 27 9.14 18.39 -11.89
N ASP A 28 10.38 17.89 -11.81
CA ASP A 28 11.06 17.58 -10.55
C ASP A 28 11.76 18.85 -10.06
N ALA A 29 11.26 19.42 -8.96
CA ALA A 29 11.84 20.62 -8.33
C ALA A 29 13.33 20.45 -7.91
N VAL A 30 13.79 19.19 -7.81
CA VAL A 30 15.13 18.79 -7.36
C VAL A 30 15.63 17.58 -8.18
N GLN A 31 16.89 17.58 -8.62
CA GLN A 31 17.53 16.48 -9.37
C GLN A 31 18.87 16.09 -8.74
N LEU A 32 19.15 14.80 -8.63
CA LEU A 32 20.45 14.30 -8.13
C LEU A 32 21.46 14.14 -9.27
N SER A 33 22.73 14.44 -9.00
CA SER A 33 23.81 14.10 -9.93
C SER A 33 24.29 12.64 -9.76
N GLU A 34 25.22 12.20 -10.61
CA GLU A 34 26.10 11.08 -10.25
C GLU A 34 26.93 11.44 -9.00
N SER A 35 27.37 10.43 -8.25
CA SER A 35 28.24 10.59 -7.08
C SER A 35 29.66 10.10 -7.35
N PHE A 36 30.65 10.77 -6.77
CA PHE A 36 32.06 10.51 -7.02
C PHE A 36 32.80 10.17 -5.72
N GLY A 37 33.51 9.05 -5.70
CA GLY A 37 34.23 8.57 -4.52
C GLY A 37 34.11 7.06 -4.31
N GLY A 38 34.10 6.60 -3.05
CA GLY A 38 33.96 5.18 -2.75
C GLY A 38 33.18 4.85 -1.48
N PRO A 39 33.01 3.55 -1.17
CA PRO A 39 31.90 3.03 -0.35
C PRO A 39 32.12 3.14 1.17
N HIS A 40 33.05 4.00 1.60
CA HIS A 40 33.41 4.12 3.00
C HIS A 40 32.64 5.26 3.67
N GLY A 41 32.78 5.43 4.99
CA GLY A 41 32.10 6.49 5.73
C GLY A 41 30.63 6.17 6.01
N ASN A 42 29.94 7.10 6.67
CA ASN A 42 28.52 7.06 6.97
C ASN A 42 27.76 7.85 5.89
N ASP A 43 26.55 7.39 5.54
CA ASP A 43 25.72 8.07 4.55
C ASP A 43 25.15 9.39 5.08
N PHE A 44 25.09 10.40 4.21
CA PHE A 44 24.39 11.67 4.44
C PHE A 44 23.63 12.11 3.18
N SER A 45 22.55 12.87 3.36
CA SER A 45 21.83 13.51 2.26
C SER A 45 21.08 14.74 2.73
N ASP A 46 21.24 15.84 1.99
CA ASP A 46 20.52 17.09 2.21
C ASP A 46 19.16 17.12 1.48
N GLN A 47 18.83 16.09 0.68
CA GLN A 47 17.73 16.10 -0.29
C GLN A 47 16.38 16.50 0.32
N ALA A 48 16.06 16.02 1.52
CA ALA A 48 14.82 16.33 2.21
C ALA A 48 14.67 17.82 2.61
N ALA A 49 15.79 18.55 2.70
CA ALA A 49 15.84 19.96 3.04
C ALA A 49 16.07 20.87 1.82
N VAL A 50 16.26 20.30 0.62
CA VAL A 50 16.43 21.05 -0.63
C VAL A 50 15.07 21.39 -1.22
N VAL A 51 14.84 22.67 -1.52
CA VAL A 51 13.59 23.18 -2.10
C VAL A 51 13.88 24.05 -3.33
N SER A 52 12.88 24.22 -4.21
CA SER A 52 12.98 25.15 -5.35
C SER A 52 13.12 26.61 -4.88
N GLY A 53 13.86 27.43 -5.62
CA GLY A 53 14.02 28.86 -5.32
C GLY A 53 14.98 29.15 -4.16
N GLN A 54 15.85 28.19 -3.78
CA GLN A 54 16.86 28.43 -2.75
C GLN A 54 17.78 29.61 -3.09
N THR A 55 18.28 30.31 -2.08
CA THR A 55 19.30 31.36 -2.25
C THR A 55 20.59 30.93 -1.59
N VAL A 56 21.49 30.33 -2.38
CA VAL A 56 22.83 29.92 -1.94
C VAL A 56 23.73 31.16 -1.78
N THR A 57 24.33 31.34 -0.61
CA THR A 57 25.20 32.49 -0.34
C THR A 57 26.69 32.14 -0.33
N SER A 58 27.04 30.91 0.02
CA SER A 58 28.44 30.48 -0.02
C SER A 58 28.60 28.97 -0.04
N VAL A 59 29.68 28.51 -0.64
CA VAL A 59 30.19 27.13 -0.54
C VAL A 59 31.61 27.16 0.04
N THR A 60 31.92 26.23 0.94
CA THR A 60 33.24 26.08 1.55
C THR A 60 33.75 24.66 1.36
N ILE A 61 34.98 24.52 0.86
CA ILE A 61 35.72 23.26 0.80
C ILE A 61 36.82 23.30 1.88
N ARG A 62 36.75 22.40 2.86
CA ARG A 62 37.84 22.13 3.81
C ARG A 62 38.76 21.09 3.19
N ALA A 63 40.00 21.46 2.90
CA ALA A 63 40.95 20.52 2.29
C ALA A 63 42.39 20.74 2.73
N GLY A 64 43.12 19.62 2.88
CA GLY A 64 44.58 19.53 2.89
C GLY A 64 45.06 18.82 1.63
N ASP A 65 45.72 17.68 1.77
CA ASP A 65 46.06 16.80 0.63
C ASP A 65 44.82 16.11 0.03
N ARG A 66 43.73 16.01 0.82
CA ARG A 66 42.41 15.44 0.48
C ARG A 66 41.32 16.41 0.94
N VAL A 67 40.07 16.14 0.57
CA VAL A 67 38.91 16.89 1.03
C VAL A 67 38.49 16.37 2.40
N ASP A 68 38.66 17.19 3.42
CA ASP A 68 38.26 16.90 4.79
C ASP A 68 36.76 17.16 4.99
N GLY A 69 36.20 18.21 4.37
CA GLY A 69 34.76 18.52 4.50
C GLY A 69 34.23 19.53 3.50
N VAL A 70 32.90 19.66 3.43
CA VAL A 70 32.19 20.59 2.55
C VAL A 70 31.01 21.24 3.29
N SER A 71 30.80 22.53 3.06
CA SER A 71 29.65 23.26 3.62
C SER A 71 28.95 24.14 2.58
N LEU A 72 27.62 24.21 2.63
CA LEU A 72 26.79 25.06 1.78
C LEU A 72 25.86 25.91 2.66
N VAL A 73 25.82 27.23 2.43
CA VAL A 73 24.96 28.16 3.18
C VAL A 73 23.83 28.65 2.31
N ILE A 74 22.60 28.49 2.79
CA ILE A 74 21.35 28.90 2.16
C ILE A 74 20.70 29.98 3.02
N SER A 75 20.28 31.08 2.40
CA SER A 75 19.66 32.23 3.08
C SER A 75 18.14 32.31 2.94
N GLY A 76 17.56 31.57 1.99
CA GLY A 76 16.12 31.52 1.75
C GLY A 76 15.74 30.34 0.84
N PRO A 77 14.46 29.94 0.77
CA PRO A 77 13.33 30.48 1.54
C PRO A 77 13.42 30.18 3.06
N THR A 78 14.10 29.10 3.44
CA THR A 78 14.47 28.78 4.83
C THR A 78 15.98 28.88 4.97
N ALA A 79 16.47 29.65 5.95
CA ALA A 79 17.90 29.76 6.20
C ALA A 79 18.44 28.47 6.80
N GLN A 80 19.47 27.89 6.19
CA GLN A 80 20.07 26.61 6.60
C GLN A 80 21.53 26.52 6.16
N THR A 81 22.31 25.71 6.87
CA THR A 81 23.70 25.41 6.53
C THR A 81 23.89 23.90 6.52
N PHE A 82 24.28 23.37 5.37
CA PHE A 82 24.70 21.98 5.23
C PHE A 82 26.20 21.88 5.51
N THR A 83 26.64 20.88 6.26
CA THR A 83 28.06 20.66 6.57
C THR A 83 28.30 19.18 6.75
N HIS A 84 29.23 18.65 5.95
CA HIS A 84 29.60 17.23 5.89
C HIS A 84 31.13 17.09 5.93
N GLY A 85 31.61 15.97 6.44
CA GLY A 85 33.03 15.66 6.64
C GLY A 85 33.60 16.13 7.99
N GLY A 86 34.91 15.97 8.13
CA GLY A 86 35.65 16.26 9.35
C GLY A 86 36.15 17.70 9.45
N THR A 87 36.76 18.01 10.60
CA THR A 87 37.26 19.36 10.92
C THR A 87 38.67 19.65 10.41
N GLY A 88 39.26 18.73 9.64
CA GLY A 88 40.61 18.85 9.09
C GLY A 88 40.73 19.89 7.99
N GLY A 89 41.92 19.96 7.37
CA GLY A 89 42.19 20.84 6.23
C GLY A 89 42.17 22.34 6.52
N THR A 90 42.21 23.14 5.45
CA THR A 90 42.04 24.60 5.45
C THR A 90 40.81 24.99 4.63
N ASP A 91 40.07 26.00 5.10
CA ASP A 91 38.83 26.46 4.47
C ASP A 91 39.11 27.24 3.18
N ASN A 92 38.51 26.79 2.09
CA ASN A 92 38.45 27.48 0.81
C ASN A 92 36.99 27.86 0.56
N THR A 93 36.63 29.12 0.82
CA THR A 93 35.24 29.60 0.74
C THR A 93 35.04 30.49 -0.49
N LEU A 94 34.00 30.20 -1.25
CA LEU A 94 33.43 31.09 -2.26
C LEU A 94 32.14 31.70 -1.72
N THR A 95 32.08 33.03 -1.65
CA THR A 95 30.85 33.77 -1.40
C THR A 95 30.24 34.19 -2.73
N LEU A 96 28.96 33.87 -2.94
CA LEU A 96 28.25 34.14 -4.18
C LEU A 96 27.69 35.58 -4.17
N ALA A 97 27.77 36.26 -5.30
CA ALA A 97 27.07 37.52 -5.52
C ALA A 97 25.54 37.29 -5.68
N ALA A 98 24.74 38.36 -5.56
CA ALA A 98 23.30 38.26 -5.75
C ALA A 98 22.96 37.74 -7.17
N GLY A 99 22.19 36.66 -7.26
CA GLY A 99 21.83 36.01 -8.53
C GLY A 99 22.94 35.17 -9.17
N GLU A 100 24.06 34.98 -8.49
CA GLU A 100 25.08 34.00 -8.88
C GLU A 100 24.67 32.60 -8.39
N HIS A 101 24.90 31.58 -9.21
CA HIS A 101 24.50 30.20 -8.94
C HIS A 101 25.69 29.27 -9.14
N ILE A 102 25.85 28.26 -8.28
CA ILE A 102 26.81 27.17 -8.53
C ILE A 102 26.18 26.22 -9.54
N THR A 103 26.88 26.00 -10.66
CA THR A 103 26.36 25.26 -11.83
C THR A 103 27.14 24.00 -12.13
N SER A 104 28.30 23.78 -11.51
CA SER A 104 29.04 22.52 -11.68
C SER A 104 29.87 22.15 -10.46
N MET A 105 30.11 20.85 -10.33
CA MET A 105 30.99 20.21 -9.36
C MET A 105 31.94 19.27 -10.10
N GLU A 106 33.23 19.31 -9.77
CA GLU A 106 34.24 18.37 -10.23
C GLU A 106 34.90 17.72 -9.00
N ALA A 107 35.08 16.40 -9.04
CA ALA A 107 35.64 15.62 -7.96
C ALA A 107 36.72 14.67 -8.49
N HIS A 108 37.83 14.54 -7.74
CA HIS A 108 38.82 13.49 -7.97
C HIS A 108 38.95 12.62 -6.73
N TRP A 109 39.12 11.31 -6.92
CA TRP A 109 39.22 10.35 -5.82
C TRP A 109 40.33 9.33 -6.05
N ASP A 110 40.85 8.77 -4.97
CA ASP A 110 41.84 7.69 -4.99
C ASP A 110 41.85 6.96 -3.64
N LYS A 111 42.67 5.92 -3.50
CA LYS A 111 42.81 5.13 -2.28
C LYS A 111 43.91 5.68 -1.39
N LYS A 112 43.59 5.81 -0.09
CA LYS A 112 44.53 6.00 1.01
C LYS A 112 44.28 4.94 2.07
N ASP A 113 45.32 4.20 2.45
CA ASP A 113 45.22 3.15 3.47
C ASP A 113 44.05 2.17 3.20
N ASP A 114 43.96 1.72 1.94
CA ASP A 114 42.89 0.87 1.39
C ASP A 114 41.46 1.47 1.43
N HIS A 115 41.32 2.75 1.77
CA HIS A 115 40.06 3.48 1.73
C HIS A 115 40.00 4.47 0.57
N THR A 116 38.94 4.41 -0.22
CA THR A 116 38.68 5.41 -1.26
C THR A 116 38.19 6.70 -0.62
N ARG A 117 38.83 7.82 -0.97
CA ARG A 117 38.55 9.17 -0.45
C ARG A 117 38.41 10.15 -1.60
N VAL A 118 37.68 11.24 -1.40
CA VAL A 118 37.71 12.39 -2.32
C VAL A 118 38.97 13.20 -2.04
N PHE A 119 39.88 13.22 -3.02
CA PHE A 119 41.16 13.91 -2.91
C PHE A 119 41.08 15.36 -3.36
N TYR A 120 40.18 15.70 -4.28
CA TYR A 120 40.00 17.07 -4.78
C TYR A 120 38.53 17.36 -5.07
N LEU A 121 38.10 18.59 -4.79
CA LEU A 121 36.82 19.15 -5.21
C LEU A 121 37.01 20.52 -5.84
N SER A 122 36.16 20.82 -6.82
CA SER A 122 36.03 22.14 -7.43
C SER A 122 34.57 22.46 -7.74
N PHE A 123 34.15 23.68 -7.48
CA PHE A 123 32.84 24.22 -7.88
C PHE A 123 33.02 25.40 -8.83
N SER A 124 32.19 25.47 -9.87
CA SER A 124 32.12 26.64 -10.76
C SER A 124 30.72 27.26 -10.77
N THR A 125 30.66 28.58 -10.95
CA THR A 125 29.41 29.35 -10.93
C THR A 125 28.99 29.89 -12.29
N SER A 126 27.73 30.32 -12.38
CA SER A 126 27.17 31.02 -13.55
C SER A 126 27.88 32.34 -13.89
N ALA A 127 28.61 32.93 -12.93
CA ALA A 127 29.43 34.12 -13.14
C ALA A 127 30.88 33.80 -13.57
N GLY A 128 31.23 32.51 -13.70
CA GLY A 128 32.58 32.06 -14.06
C GLY A 128 33.58 32.08 -12.90
N ASN A 129 33.11 32.23 -11.65
CA ASN A 129 33.97 32.10 -10.47
C ASN A 129 34.14 30.61 -10.11
N THR A 130 35.26 30.28 -9.48
CA THR A 130 35.58 28.90 -9.09
C THR A 130 36.17 28.85 -7.69
N VAL A 131 35.93 27.75 -6.97
CA VAL A 131 36.65 27.40 -5.73
C VAL A 131 37.02 25.94 -5.76
N SER A 132 38.23 25.63 -5.31
CA SER A 132 38.72 24.26 -5.27
C SER A 132 39.60 24.01 -4.05
N GLY A 133 39.72 22.76 -3.64
CA GLY A 133 40.64 22.32 -2.59
C GLY A 133 41.04 20.85 -2.76
N GLY A 134 42.23 20.49 -2.30
CA GLY A 134 42.77 19.13 -2.35
C GLY A 134 43.78 18.88 -3.50
N THR A 135 44.07 17.61 -3.77
CA THR A 135 45.04 17.16 -4.80
C THR A 135 44.35 16.37 -5.90
N GLN A 136 44.55 16.74 -7.17
CA GLN A 136 43.97 16.00 -8.29
C GLN A 136 44.59 14.60 -8.44
N THR A 137 43.76 13.62 -8.75
CA THR A 137 44.15 12.21 -9.02
C THR A 137 43.66 11.78 -10.40
N ASP A 138 44.04 10.56 -10.83
CA ASP A 138 43.66 10.06 -12.16
C ASP A 138 42.16 9.71 -12.28
N SER A 139 41.51 9.34 -11.17
CA SER A 139 40.05 9.10 -11.16
C SER A 139 39.32 10.42 -10.92
N THR A 140 38.58 10.89 -11.92
CA THR A 140 37.88 12.16 -11.91
C THR A 140 36.48 12.02 -12.49
N GLY A 141 35.58 12.90 -12.07
CA GLY A 141 34.20 12.98 -12.52
C GLY A 141 33.65 14.38 -12.30
N SER A 142 32.63 14.74 -13.07
CA SER A 142 32.01 16.05 -12.96
C SER A 142 30.50 15.97 -13.13
N ALA A 143 29.79 16.82 -12.42
CA ALA A 143 28.35 17.00 -12.52
C ALA A 143 28.04 18.46 -12.90
N THR A 144 27.08 18.65 -13.80
CA THR A 144 26.63 19.98 -14.24
C THR A 144 25.13 20.12 -14.00
N ALA A 145 24.72 21.26 -13.46
CA ALA A 145 23.32 21.59 -13.24
C ALA A 145 22.54 21.62 -14.57
N PRO A 146 21.34 21.03 -14.62
CA PRO A 146 20.41 21.23 -15.72
C PRO A 146 20.10 22.71 -15.95
N ALA A 147 19.65 23.07 -17.16
CA ALA A 147 19.23 24.43 -17.46
C ALA A 147 18.10 24.86 -16.52
N GLY A 148 18.28 25.98 -15.81
CA GLY A 148 17.32 26.49 -14.83
C GLY A 148 17.52 25.98 -13.38
N TYR A 149 18.57 25.20 -13.12
CA TYR A 149 18.90 24.66 -11.80
C TYR A 149 20.22 25.20 -11.25
N GLN A 150 20.41 25.10 -9.94
CA GLN A 150 21.64 25.42 -9.21
C GLN A 150 21.93 24.36 -8.14
N LEU A 151 23.13 24.35 -7.56
CA LEU A 151 23.43 23.51 -6.39
C LEU A 151 22.54 23.89 -5.19
N GLY A 152 21.72 22.97 -4.71
CA GLY A 152 20.85 23.15 -3.54
C GLY A 152 21.33 22.43 -2.28
N GLY A 153 22.12 21.37 -2.42
CA GLY A 153 22.65 20.55 -1.32
C GLY A 153 23.56 19.43 -1.83
N PHE A 154 23.96 18.53 -0.92
CA PHE A 154 24.82 17.40 -1.23
C PHE A 154 24.21 16.08 -0.75
N PHE A 155 24.66 14.98 -1.32
CA PHE A 155 24.47 13.64 -0.77
C PHE A 155 25.75 12.84 -0.93
N GLY A 156 25.97 11.83 -0.09
CA GLY A 156 27.13 10.97 -0.22
C GLY A 156 27.52 10.30 1.08
N ARG A 157 28.83 10.11 1.28
CA ARG A 157 29.38 9.45 2.46
C ARG A 157 30.53 10.23 3.06
N ASP A 158 30.56 10.33 4.38
CA ASP A 158 31.57 11.07 5.11
C ASP A 158 32.03 10.42 6.44
N GLY A 159 33.08 10.98 7.00
CA GLY A 159 33.63 10.64 8.32
C GLY A 159 34.61 11.72 8.75
N ASP A 160 35.85 11.34 9.03
CA ASP A 160 36.93 12.32 9.25
C ASP A 160 37.32 13.09 7.96
N GLU A 161 36.99 12.53 6.79
CA GLU A 161 37.19 13.09 5.44
C GLU A 161 35.94 12.79 4.57
N ILE A 162 35.83 13.39 3.37
CA ILE A 162 34.76 13.06 2.41
C ILE A 162 35.13 11.81 1.62
N ASP A 163 34.23 10.82 1.61
CA ASP A 163 34.47 9.51 0.99
C ASP A 163 33.78 9.37 -0.36
N LEU A 164 32.57 9.93 -0.47
CA LEU A 164 31.76 9.98 -1.68
C LEU A 164 30.90 11.23 -1.68
N LEU A 165 30.77 11.91 -2.82
CA LEU A 165 30.00 13.14 -2.92
C LEU A 165 29.24 13.24 -4.25
N GLY A 166 27.94 13.49 -4.16
CA GLY A 166 27.05 13.89 -5.23
C GLY A 166 26.44 15.27 -4.95
N ALA A 167 26.04 15.97 -6.02
CA ALA A 167 25.38 17.26 -5.98
C ALA A 167 23.86 17.08 -6.11
N ILE A 168 23.12 17.88 -5.35
CA ILE A 168 21.67 18.01 -5.48
C ILE A 168 21.39 19.33 -6.20
N TRP A 169 20.77 19.25 -7.38
CA TRP A 169 20.39 20.40 -8.20
C TRP A 169 18.95 20.82 -7.89
N SER A 170 18.71 22.09 -7.55
CA SER A 170 17.36 22.64 -7.32
C SER A 170 17.00 23.73 -8.32
N SER A 171 15.72 23.82 -8.69
CA SER A 171 15.23 24.86 -9.59
C SER A 171 15.51 26.25 -9.01
N VAL A 172 15.98 27.18 -9.84
CA VAL A 172 16.26 28.58 -9.45
C VAL A 172 14.95 29.38 -9.28
N THR A 173 13.83 28.90 -9.83
CA THR A 173 12.52 29.58 -9.76
C THR A 173 11.71 29.00 -8.59
N ALA A 174 11.10 29.85 -7.76
CA ALA A 174 10.18 29.40 -6.71
C ALA A 174 8.88 28.87 -7.34
N ALA A 175 8.37 27.73 -6.85
CA ALA A 175 7.05 27.24 -7.24
C ALA A 175 5.97 28.27 -6.84
N ASP A 176 5.22 28.75 -7.82
CA ASP A 176 4.15 29.74 -7.64
C ASP A 176 3.03 29.13 -6.78
N THR A 177 2.99 29.47 -5.50
CA THR A 177 1.88 29.14 -4.59
C THR A 177 0.90 30.31 -4.57
N ALA A 178 0.04 30.39 -5.59
CA ALA A 178 -1.20 31.16 -5.53
C ALA A 178 -2.30 30.48 -6.36
N PRO A 179 -3.51 30.26 -5.80
CA PRO A 179 -4.63 29.75 -6.56
C PRO A 179 -5.10 30.81 -7.58
N GLY A 180 -4.72 30.62 -8.84
CA GLY A 180 -5.17 31.43 -9.97
C GLY A 180 -6.67 31.33 -10.17
N THR A 181 -7.41 32.22 -9.52
CA THR A 181 -8.82 32.46 -9.83
C THR A 181 -8.89 33.08 -11.22
N VAL A 182 -9.41 32.32 -12.20
CA VAL A 182 -9.73 32.83 -13.53
C VAL A 182 -10.83 33.89 -13.43
N ALA A 183 -10.48 35.14 -13.72
CA ALA A 183 -11.43 36.21 -14.00
C ALA A 183 -11.83 36.16 -15.49
N PRO A 184 -13.11 36.39 -15.85
CA PRO A 184 -13.58 36.34 -17.24
C PRO A 184 -12.97 37.45 -18.12
N PRO A 185 -12.87 37.24 -19.45
CA PRO A 185 -12.24 38.19 -20.36
C PRO A 185 -13.13 39.39 -20.67
N ASP A 186 -12.63 40.60 -20.40
CA ASP A 186 -13.23 41.86 -20.86
C ASP A 186 -12.92 42.10 -22.35
N ILE A 187 -13.99 42.28 -23.13
CA ILE A 187 -13.99 42.86 -24.49
C ILE A 187 -13.93 44.39 -24.33
N PRO A 188 -13.12 45.11 -25.14
CA PRO A 188 -12.84 46.51 -24.90
C PRO A 188 -13.97 47.40 -25.42
N ASP A 189 -14.36 48.42 -24.65
CA ASP A 189 -14.84 49.64 -25.29
C ASP A 189 -14.55 50.92 -24.50
N THR A 190 -14.19 51.92 -25.28
CA THR A 190 -13.72 53.25 -24.89
C THR A 190 -14.84 54.15 -24.34
N SER A 191 -14.59 54.86 -23.22
CA SER A 191 -14.85 56.32 -23.07
C SER A 191 -14.73 56.83 -21.62
N THR A 192 -13.68 57.64 -21.42
CA THR A 192 -13.57 58.91 -20.67
C THR A 192 -14.60 59.35 -19.60
N THR A 193 -14.02 59.70 -18.45
CA THR A 193 -14.20 60.92 -17.60
C THR A 193 -15.30 61.02 -16.53
N ALA A 194 -14.83 60.91 -15.27
CA ALA A 194 -14.89 61.91 -14.18
C ALA A 194 -16.21 62.11 -13.36
N PRO A 195 -16.10 62.57 -12.08
CA PRO A 195 -16.91 62.10 -10.95
C PRO A 195 -17.93 63.13 -10.43
N VAL A 196 -18.95 62.69 -9.67
CA VAL A 196 -19.75 63.59 -8.80
C VAL A 196 -20.20 62.87 -7.52
N ALA A 197 -20.08 63.61 -6.41
CA ALA A 197 -20.38 63.26 -5.03
C ALA A 197 -21.81 63.64 -4.57
N GLN A 198 -22.07 63.33 -3.29
CA GLN A 198 -23.12 63.84 -2.37
C GLN A 198 -24.46 63.08 -2.34
N ALA A 199 -24.77 62.38 -1.23
CA ALA A 199 -25.25 62.84 0.09
C ALA A 199 -26.78 63.00 0.13
N THR A 200 -27.49 62.24 0.97
CA THR A 200 -28.30 62.62 2.16
C THR A 200 -29.64 61.85 2.02
N THR A 201 -30.41 61.35 2.99
CA THR A 201 -30.60 61.52 4.45
C THR A 201 -31.62 60.44 4.91
N GLU A 202 -31.59 60.04 6.18
CA GLU A 202 -32.69 59.34 6.92
C GLU A 202 -33.98 60.21 7.03
N PRO A 203 -35.06 59.93 7.82
CA PRO A 203 -35.38 58.84 8.78
C PRO A 203 -36.86 58.34 8.81
N SER A 204 -37.19 57.51 9.82
CA SER A 204 -38.45 57.45 10.61
C SER A 204 -39.34 56.18 10.58
N THR A 205 -39.41 55.53 11.76
CA THR A 205 -40.47 54.68 12.40
C THR A 205 -41.76 55.51 12.68
N PRO A 206 -42.88 55.06 13.34
CA PRO A 206 -43.34 53.72 13.86
C PRO A 206 -44.89 53.38 13.79
N GLY A 207 -45.23 52.08 13.97
CA GLY A 207 -46.45 51.48 14.63
C GLY A 207 -47.88 51.74 14.08
N PRO A 208 -49.00 51.23 14.67
CA PRO A 208 -49.19 50.20 15.73
C PRO A 208 -50.44 49.24 15.63
N ILE A 209 -50.35 48.07 16.32
CA ILE A 209 -51.25 47.39 17.32
C ILE A 209 -52.80 47.24 17.14
N SER A 210 -53.31 46.00 17.44
CA SER A 210 -54.45 45.62 18.34
C SER A 210 -55.50 44.68 17.69
N GLN A 211 -56.21 43.72 18.33
CA GLN A 211 -56.29 43.10 19.67
C GLN A 211 -57.38 41.99 19.63
N THR A 212 -57.34 41.03 20.59
CA THR A 212 -58.48 40.29 21.25
C THR A 212 -59.30 39.25 20.44
N SER A 213 -59.91 38.16 20.96
CA SER A 213 -59.85 37.31 22.18
C SER A 213 -61.01 36.27 22.13
N LEU A 214 -60.93 35.20 22.94
CA LEU A 214 -62.02 34.35 23.51
C LEU A 214 -62.37 32.97 22.86
N ASP A 215 -61.92 31.93 23.57
CA ASP A 215 -62.51 30.61 23.94
C ASP A 215 -64.06 30.49 24.05
N PRO A 216 -64.68 29.31 24.38
CA PRO A 216 -64.21 27.90 24.42
C PRO A 216 -65.28 26.85 23.93
N THR A 217 -64.94 25.55 24.06
CA THR A 217 -65.76 24.36 24.48
C THR A 217 -65.55 23.14 23.57
N SER A 218 -65.54 21.88 24.00
CA SER A 218 -65.30 21.17 25.27
C SER A 218 -65.45 19.66 25.00
N SER A 219 -65.03 18.82 25.98
CA SER A 219 -65.27 17.37 26.18
C SER A 219 -64.42 16.42 25.33
N GLY A 220 -63.58 15.51 25.87
CA GLY A 220 -63.54 14.78 27.16
C GLY A 220 -63.43 13.28 26.79
N SER A 221 -62.75 12.34 27.45
CA SER A 221 -61.99 12.18 28.70
C SER A 221 -61.23 10.84 28.54
N ALA A 222 -59.95 10.74 28.95
CA ALA A 222 -59.46 10.05 30.18
C ALA A 222 -59.51 8.50 30.15
N ALA A 223 -58.61 7.70 30.72
CA ALA A 223 -57.32 7.88 31.39
C ALA A 223 -56.80 6.50 31.89
N VAL A 224 -55.45 6.33 31.91
CA VAL A 224 -54.57 5.78 32.98
C VAL A 224 -54.49 4.26 33.34
N ALA A 225 -53.21 3.85 33.55
CA ALA A 225 -52.56 2.58 34.00
C ALA A 225 -52.79 2.25 35.52
N PRO A 226 -52.09 1.33 36.28
CA PRO A 226 -50.70 0.79 36.18
C PRO A 226 -50.52 -0.71 36.71
N PRO A 227 -49.43 -1.20 37.39
CA PRO A 227 -48.77 -2.49 37.06
C PRO A 227 -48.56 -3.52 38.24
N ALA A 228 -47.81 -4.61 37.97
CA ALA A 228 -46.91 -5.41 38.84
C ALA A 228 -47.36 -6.70 39.61
N SER A 229 -46.47 -7.71 39.49
CA SER A 229 -45.91 -8.73 40.45
C SER A 229 -46.74 -9.85 41.13
N SER A 230 -46.18 -11.09 41.15
CA SER A 230 -45.76 -11.87 42.35
C SER A 230 -45.72 -13.41 42.15
N ALA A 231 -45.01 -14.08 43.07
CA ALA A 231 -44.42 -15.43 43.04
C ALA A 231 -45.31 -16.60 43.55
N GLY A 232 -44.82 -17.86 43.48
CA GLY A 232 -45.24 -18.93 44.41
C GLY A 232 -45.05 -20.40 43.99
N SER A 233 -44.24 -21.13 44.76
CA SER A 233 -43.85 -22.56 44.75
C SER A 233 -44.95 -23.63 44.89
N GLY A 234 -44.60 -24.91 44.63
CA GLY A 234 -45.20 -26.05 45.37
C GLY A 234 -45.00 -27.47 44.80
N SER A 235 -43.99 -28.20 45.30
CA SER A 235 -43.74 -29.65 45.17
C SER A 235 -44.84 -30.56 45.72
N ALA A 236 -44.93 -31.82 45.24
CA ALA A 236 -44.72 -33.04 46.06
C ALA A 236 -45.07 -34.37 45.33
N VAL A 237 -44.19 -35.36 45.55
CA VAL A 237 -44.23 -36.80 45.18
C VAL A 237 -44.89 -37.60 46.34
N PRO A 238 -45.50 -38.80 46.16
CA PRO A 238 -44.77 -40.06 46.48
C PRO A 238 -45.11 -41.33 45.65
N VAL A 239 -44.12 -42.22 45.65
CA VAL A 239 -43.90 -43.62 45.17
C VAL A 239 -44.86 -44.60 45.95
N PRO A 240 -45.12 -45.92 45.63
CA PRO A 240 -44.16 -46.89 45.08
C PRO A 240 -44.58 -48.17 44.30
N SER A 241 -43.52 -48.86 43.82
CA SER A 241 -43.28 -50.33 43.72
C SER A 241 -43.52 -51.08 42.39
N GLY A 242 -42.43 -51.66 41.84
CA GLY A 242 -42.43 -53.05 41.33
C GLY A 242 -41.96 -53.31 39.89
N SER A 243 -40.64 -53.41 39.70
CA SER A 243 -39.84 -54.17 38.70
C SER A 243 -40.53 -55.01 37.59
N ALA A 244 -40.14 -54.81 36.31
CA ALA A 244 -39.33 -55.74 35.50
C ALA A 244 -39.32 -55.41 33.98
N THR A 245 -38.10 -55.18 33.46
CA THR A 245 -37.53 -55.51 32.12
C THR A 245 -38.20 -55.12 30.78
N SER A 246 -37.44 -54.32 30.05
CA SER A 246 -37.04 -54.39 28.61
C SER A 246 -38.08 -54.31 27.48
N GLY A 247 -37.95 -53.26 26.66
CA GLY A 247 -38.02 -53.37 25.20
C GLY A 247 -39.13 -52.62 24.49
N SER A 248 -38.73 -51.61 23.71
CA SER A 248 -39.45 -50.91 22.62
C SER A 248 -40.57 -49.92 22.98
N LEU A 249 -40.28 -48.62 22.77
CA LEU A 249 -41.30 -47.62 22.47
C LEU A 249 -40.84 -46.71 21.32
N GLU A 250 -41.55 -46.85 20.21
CA GLU A 250 -41.62 -45.92 19.09
C GLU A 250 -42.37 -44.64 19.50
N VAL A 251 -41.80 -43.53 19.03
CA VAL A 251 -42.46 -42.32 18.48
C VAL A 251 -43.28 -41.44 19.43
N SER A 252 -42.76 -40.23 19.66
CA SER A 252 -43.52 -39.02 19.32
C SER A 252 -42.61 -37.78 19.15
N ALA A 253 -42.63 -37.26 17.91
CA ALA A 253 -42.35 -35.90 17.44
C ALA A 253 -41.06 -35.16 17.86
N SER A 254 -40.10 -35.12 16.92
CA SER A 254 -38.94 -34.22 16.91
C SER A 254 -39.33 -32.74 16.72
N PRO A 255 -38.52 -31.79 17.23
CA PRO A 255 -38.73 -30.36 17.03
C PRO A 255 -38.46 -29.97 15.57
N THR A 256 -39.27 -29.04 15.05
CA THR A 256 -39.10 -28.41 13.73
C THR A 256 -37.76 -27.65 13.66
N PRO A 257 -36.99 -27.75 12.56
CA PRO A 257 -35.75 -26.98 12.39
C PRO A 257 -36.04 -25.48 12.40
N ALA A 258 -35.22 -24.70 13.11
CA ALA A 258 -35.22 -23.26 12.99
C ALA A 258 -34.86 -22.86 11.54
N PRO A 259 -35.54 -21.87 10.93
CA PRO A 259 -35.20 -21.41 9.59
C PRO A 259 -33.79 -20.79 9.59
N ALA A 260 -33.03 -21.08 8.53
CA ALA A 260 -31.65 -20.60 8.37
C ALA A 260 -31.58 -19.05 8.42
N PRO A 261 -30.58 -18.47 9.10
CA PRO A 261 -30.31 -17.04 9.05
C PRO A 261 -30.07 -16.58 7.61
N LYS A 262 -30.51 -15.36 7.28
CA LYS A 262 -30.36 -14.78 5.95
C LYS A 262 -28.91 -14.30 5.78
N ALA A 263 -28.16 -14.91 4.86
CA ALA A 263 -26.78 -14.51 4.57
C ALA A 263 -26.72 -13.09 3.98
N SER A 264 -25.70 -12.32 4.37
CA SER A 264 -25.42 -10.95 3.89
C SER A 264 -24.11 -10.85 3.09
N GLY A 265 -23.60 -11.97 2.56
CA GLY A 265 -22.29 -12.04 1.88
C GLY A 265 -22.33 -12.73 0.51
N PRO A 266 -21.17 -12.90 -0.16
CA PRO A 266 -21.07 -13.53 -1.48
C PRO A 266 -21.54 -14.99 -1.48
N ALA A 267 -21.93 -15.53 -2.64
CA ALA A 267 -22.40 -16.91 -2.73
C ALA A 267 -21.35 -17.95 -2.31
N VAL A 268 -20.06 -17.62 -2.51
CA VAL A 268 -18.91 -18.49 -2.27
C VAL A 268 -17.84 -17.70 -1.52
N GLN A 269 -17.17 -18.34 -0.56
CA GLN A 269 -16.03 -17.81 0.19
C GLN A 269 -14.96 -18.88 0.38
N LEU A 270 -13.68 -18.53 0.18
CA LEU A 270 -12.56 -19.44 0.44
C LEU A 270 -12.08 -19.33 1.89
N SER A 271 -11.62 -20.44 2.46
CA SER A 271 -10.94 -20.44 3.75
C SER A 271 -9.45 -20.09 3.63
N GLU A 272 -8.74 -20.00 4.76
CA GLU A 272 -7.27 -20.14 4.75
C GLU A 272 -6.86 -21.58 4.35
N THR A 273 -5.63 -21.76 3.90
CA THR A 273 -5.08 -23.06 3.47
C THR A 273 -4.14 -23.67 4.50
N PHE A 274 -4.09 -25.00 4.57
CA PHE A 274 -3.24 -25.76 5.49
C PHE A 274 -2.42 -26.81 4.74
N GLY A 275 -1.10 -26.85 4.98
CA GLY A 275 -0.18 -27.76 4.29
C GLY A 275 1.00 -27.04 3.65
N GLY A 276 1.50 -27.53 2.52
CA GLY A 276 2.66 -26.95 1.84
C GLY A 276 2.63 -27.02 0.32
N PRO A 277 3.61 -26.42 -0.36
CA PRO A 277 3.52 -26.05 -1.78
C PRO A 277 3.70 -27.21 -2.77
N HIS A 278 3.70 -28.46 -2.31
CA HIS A 278 3.91 -29.63 -3.16
C HIS A 278 2.61 -30.08 -3.83
N GLY A 279 2.72 -30.95 -4.83
CA GLY A 279 1.57 -31.49 -5.55
C GLY A 279 1.17 -30.65 -6.76
N ASN A 280 0.12 -31.10 -7.44
CA ASN A 280 -0.55 -30.38 -8.51
C ASN A 280 -1.72 -29.60 -7.90
N GLU A 281 -2.05 -28.47 -8.49
CA GLU A 281 -3.12 -27.60 -7.98
C GLU A 281 -4.50 -28.10 -8.39
N PHE A 282 -5.49 -27.93 -7.51
CA PHE A 282 -6.90 -28.21 -7.76
C PHE A 282 -7.80 -27.18 -7.09
N SER A 283 -8.96 -26.90 -7.68
CA SER A 283 -10.00 -26.08 -7.07
C SER A 283 -11.39 -26.45 -7.59
N ASP A 284 -12.33 -26.65 -6.68
CA ASP A 284 -13.75 -26.88 -6.96
C ASP A 284 -14.53 -25.56 -7.04
N GLN A 285 -13.88 -24.42 -6.80
CA GLN A 285 -14.54 -23.15 -6.57
C GLN A 285 -15.45 -22.73 -7.73
N ALA A 286 -14.99 -22.86 -8.97
CA ALA A 286 -15.77 -22.50 -10.16
C ALA A 286 -17.07 -23.34 -10.32
N ALA A 287 -17.13 -24.52 -9.68
CA ALA A 287 -18.29 -25.41 -9.68
C ALA A 287 -19.12 -25.32 -8.39
N ALA A 288 -18.60 -24.66 -7.34
CA ALA A 288 -19.31 -24.47 -6.08
C ALA A 288 -20.29 -23.30 -6.20
N VAL A 289 -21.53 -23.49 -5.74
CA VAL A 289 -22.63 -22.51 -5.89
C VAL A 289 -23.46 -22.42 -4.62
N SER A 290 -24.17 -21.31 -4.44
CA SER A 290 -25.09 -21.14 -3.32
C SER A 290 -26.26 -22.15 -3.36
N GLY A 291 -26.78 -22.50 -2.20
CA GLY A 291 -27.88 -23.48 -2.06
C GLY A 291 -27.47 -24.93 -2.31
N GLN A 292 -26.18 -25.27 -2.28
CA GLN A 292 -25.73 -26.64 -2.44
C GLN A 292 -26.34 -27.59 -1.40
N THR A 293 -26.66 -28.82 -1.80
CA THR A 293 -27.09 -29.89 -0.88
C THR A 293 -26.06 -31.01 -0.87
N ILE A 294 -25.23 -31.03 0.17
CA ILE A 294 -24.21 -32.06 0.37
C ILE A 294 -24.85 -33.32 0.94
N THR A 295 -24.54 -34.46 0.34
CA THR A 295 -25.11 -35.78 0.71
C THR A 295 -24.12 -36.66 1.44
N SER A 296 -22.84 -36.61 1.05
CA SER A 296 -21.80 -37.34 1.74
C SER A 296 -20.42 -36.70 1.57
N LEU A 297 -19.55 -36.96 2.54
CA LEU A 297 -18.12 -36.67 2.49
C LEU A 297 -17.37 -37.94 2.86
N THR A 298 -16.50 -38.40 1.95
CA THR A 298 -15.55 -39.49 2.19
C THR A 298 -14.16 -38.91 2.35
N VAL A 299 -13.47 -39.25 3.43
CA VAL A 299 -12.03 -38.98 3.62
C VAL A 299 -11.28 -40.31 3.56
N ARG A 300 -10.24 -40.39 2.75
CA ARG A 300 -9.35 -41.55 2.64
C ARG A 300 -8.05 -41.26 3.38
N GLY A 301 -7.70 -42.10 4.34
CA GLY A 301 -6.46 -41.93 5.06
C GLY A 301 -6.00 -43.16 5.83
N ALA A 302 -4.71 -43.20 6.11
CA ALA A 302 -4.07 -44.15 6.99
C ALA A 302 -3.14 -43.43 7.98
N ALA A 303 -1.83 -43.41 7.71
CA ALA A 303 -0.89 -42.55 8.45
C ALA A 303 -0.94 -41.09 7.97
N ARG A 304 -1.44 -40.86 6.76
CA ARG A 304 -1.64 -39.55 6.12
C ARG A 304 -2.97 -39.55 5.38
N ILE A 305 -3.36 -38.40 4.87
CA ILE A 305 -4.54 -38.26 4.02
C ILE A 305 -4.14 -38.53 2.57
N ASP A 306 -4.73 -39.58 2.02
CA ASP A 306 -4.51 -39.98 0.64
C ASP A 306 -5.43 -39.19 -0.30
N GLY A 307 -6.69 -38.96 0.08
CA GLY A 307 -7.65 -38.22 -0.76
C GLY A 307 -9.02 -38.05 -0.11
N PHE A 308 -9.95 -37.42 -0.82
CA PHE A 308 -11.32 -37.21 -0.35
C PHE A 308 -12.33 -37.08 -1.50
N THR A 309 -13.61 -37.28 -1.19
CA THR A 309 -14.72 -37.19 -2.14
C THR A 309 -15.92 -36.48 -1.50
N LEU A 310 -16.43 -35.42 -2.15
CA LEU A 310 -17.64 -34.70 -1.76
C LEU A 310 -18.77 -34.96 -2.77
N GLU A 311 -19.92 -35.41 -2.28
CA GLU A 311 -21.10 -35.66 -3.11
C GLU A 311 -22.17 -34.60 -2.91
N VAL A 312 -22.49 -33.88 -3.99
CA VAL A 312 -23.48 -32.81 -4.04
C VAL A 312 -24.68 -33.29 -4.86
N SER A 313 -25.90 -33.09 -4.36
CA SER A 313 -27.12 -33.53 -5.04
C SER A 313 -27.95 -32.40 -5.66
N ALA A 314 -27.78 -31.17 -5.18
CA ALA A 314 -28.48 -29.98 -5.63
C ALA A 314 -27.57 -28.74 -5.46
N PRO A 315 -27.80 -27.63 -6.20
CA PRO A 315 -28.78 -27.50 -7.29
C PRO A 315 -28.41 -28.35 -8.52
N THR A 316 -27.11 -28.60 -8.72
CA THR A 316 -26.58 -29.51 -9.74
C THR A 316 -25.92 -30.69 -9.05
N ALA A 317 -26.24 -31.92 -9.49
CA ALA A 317 -25.57 -33.10 -8.97
C ALA A 317 -24.12 -33.16 -9.47
N GLN A 318 -23.17 -33.20 -8.54
CA GLN A 318 -21.73 -33.18 -8.84
C GLN A 318 -20.95 -33.96 -7.79
N THR A 319 -19.78 -34.45 -8.18
CA THR A 319 -18.87 -35.20 -7.30
C THR A 319 -17.49 -34.61 -7.45
N PHE A 320 -16.94 -34.09 -6.36
CA PHE A 320 -15.56 -33.61 -6.30
C PHE A 320 -14.70 -34.71 -5.70
N THR A 321 -13.57 -35.05 -6.34
CA THR A 321 -12.66 -36.09 -5.87
C THR A 321 -11.23 -35.66 -6.14
N HIS A 322 -10.43 -35.64 -5.08
CA HIS A 322 -9.04 -35.18 -5.10
C HIS A 322 -8.16 -36.14 -4.28
N GLY A 323 -6.88 -36.17 -4.63
CA GLY A 323 -5.86 -37.06 -4.07
C GLY A 323 -5.87 -38.48 -4.65
N GLY A 324 -5.08 -39.33 -4.02
CA GLY A 324 -4.85 -40.71 -4.41
C GLY A 324 -5.93 -41.69 -3.93
N THR A 325 -5.80 -42.92 -4.43
CA THR A 325 -6.69 -44.04 -4.06
C THR A 325 -6.18 -44.87 -2.88
N GLY A 326 -5.09 -44.44 -2.23
CA GLY A 326 -4.52 -45.05 -1.04
C GLY A 326 -5.37 -44.82 0.22
N GLY A 327 -4.98 -45.45 1.32
CA GLY A 327 -5.68 -45.36 2.61
C GLY A 327 -7.05 -46.06 2.65
N ASP A 328 -7.63 -46.09 3.85
CA ASP A 328 -8.98 -46.62 4.08
C ASP A 328 -10.03 -45.50 3.95
N PRO A 329 -11.20 -45.74 3.32
CA PRO A 329 -12.24 -44.72 3.18
C PRO A 329 -13.14 -44.64 4.42
N TYR A 330 -13.31 -43.43 4.94
CA TYR A 330 -14.23 -43.09 6.03
C TYR A 330 -15.30 -42.14 5.49
N THR A 331 -16.57 -42.53 5.54
CA THR A 331 -17.66 -41.77 4.91
C THR A 331 -18.67 -41.28 5.94
N LEU A 332 -18.93 -39.97 5.91
CA LEU A 332 -20.05 -39.32 6.57
C LEU A 332 -21.18 -39.15 5.56
N LYS A 333 -22.38 -39.65 5.89
CA LYS A 333 -23.60 -39.35 5.15
C LYS A 333 -24.40 -38.33 5.95
N LEU A 334 -24.78 -37.23 5.29
CA LEU A 334 -25.52 -36.14 5.94
C LEU A 334 -27.01 -36.46 5.95
N GLY A 335 -27.65 -36.19 7.09
CA GLY A 335 -29.10 -36.19 7.24
C GLY A 335 -29.75 -35.01 6.53
N ALA A 336 -31.09 -35.03 6.44
CA ALA A 336 -31.83 -33.94 5.81
C ALA A 336 -31.65 -32.62 6.59
N GLY A 337 -31.13 -31.59 5.92
CA GLY A 337 -30.85 -30.28 6.52
C GLY A 337 -29.61 -30.22 7.42
N GLU A 338 -28.82 -31.30 7.47
CA GLU A 338 -27.49 -31.30 8.09
C GLU A 338 -26.47 -30.71 7.11
N TYR A 339 -25.49 -29.97 7.64
CA TYR A 339 -24.45 -29.31 6.85
C TYR A 339 -23.11 -29.40 7.57
N ILE A 340 -22.01 -29.45 6.80
CA ILE A 340 -20.63 -29.46 7.34
C ILE A 340 -20.23 -28.02 7.65
N THR A 341 -19.81 -27.78 8.90
CA THR A 341 -19.56 -26.45 9.46
C THR A 341 -18.11 -26.23 9.84
N SER A 342 -17.27 -27.25 9.88
CA SER A 342 -15.87 -27.09 10.28
C SER A 342 -14.96 -28.13 9.66
N MET A 343 -13.69 -27.77 9.53
CA MET A 343 -12.58 -28.64 9.15
C MET A 343 -11.41 -28.37 10.10
N GLU A 344 -10.86 -29.43 10.67
CA GLU A 344 -9.59 -29.45 11.39
C GLU A 344 -8.58 -30.24 10.56
N VAL A 345 -7.39 -29.69 10.39
CA VAL A 345 -6.31 -30.23 9.55
C VAL A 345 -5.06 -30.32 10.39
N HIS A 346 -4.33 -31.42 10.29
CA HIS A 346 -2.95 -31.50 10.77
C HIS A 346 -2.02 -31.86 9.62
N TRP A 347 -0.84 -31.26 9.55
CA TRP A 347 0.12 -31.48 8.49
C TRP A 347 1.54 -31.67 9.04
N GLY A 348 2.49 -32.05 8.19
CA GLY A 348 3.86 -32.28 8.63
C GLY A 348 4.79 -32.70 7.49
N GLN A 349 6.06 -32.89 7.79
CA GLN A 349 7.07 -33.26 6.80
C GLN A 349 7.18 -34.77 6.61
N LYS A 350 7.24 -35.19 5.34
CA LYS A 350 7.51 -36.57 4.91
C LYS A 350 8.47 -36.55 3.73
N GLU A 351 9.69 -37.05 3.95
CA GLU A 351 10.72 -37.16 2.90
C GLU A 351 11.02 -35.82 2.19
N GLY A 352 10.99 -34.72 2.94
CA GLY A 352 11.22 -33.38 2.42
C GLY A 352 9.99 -32.72 1.77
N HIS A 353 8.83 -33.36 1.85
CA HIS A 353 7.56 -32.80 1.40
C HIS A 353 6.59 -32.58 2.56
N THR A 354 5.97 -31.41 2.63
CA THR A 354 4.80 -31.19 3.49
C THR A 354 3.61 -31.98 2.97
N ARG A 355 2.97 -32.75 3.87
CA ARG A 355 1.77 -33.57 3.61
C ARG A 355 0.70 -33.28 4.65
N VAL A 356 -0.56 -33.47 4.30
CA VAL A 356 -1.68 -33.49 5.25
C VAL A 356 -1.74 -34.87 5.91
N PHE A 357 -1.60 -34.88 7.24
CA PHE A 357 -1.54 -36.10 8.04
C PHE A 357 -2.88 -36.51 8.64
N TYR A 358 -3.75 -35.55 8.95
CA TYR A 358 -5.05 -35.80 9.56
C TYR A 358 -6.09 -34.77 9.12
N LEU A 359 -7.32 -35.23 8.96
CA LEU A 359 -8.50 -34.39 8.73
C LEU A 359 -9.61 -34.80 9.68
N ASN A 360 -10.39 -33.81 10.12
CA ASN A 360 -11.62 -34.00 10.86
C ASN A 360 -12.66 -32.95 10.43
N PHE A 361 -13.81 -33.39 9.95
CA PHE A 361 -14.92 -32.53 9.56
C PHE A 361 -16.07 -32.63 10.55
N GLY A 362 -16.57 -31.49 11.02
CA GLY A 362 -17.72 -31.40 11.92
C GLY A 362 -18.97 -30.87 11.22
N THR A 363 -20.14 -31.30 11.70
CA THR A 363 -21.45 -30.89 11.16
C THR A 363 -22.30 -30.11 12.16
N SER A 364 -23.34 -29.46 11.65
CA SER A 364 -24.37 -28.79 12.45
C SER A 364 -25.19 -29.72 13.34
N ALA A 365 -25.21 -31.03 13.05
CA ALA A 365 -25.84 -32.05 13.88
C ALA A 365 -24.90 -32.65 14.94
N GLY A 366 -23.63 -32.22 14.98
CA GLY A 366 -22.62 -32.76 15.89
C GLY A 366 -22.01 -34.10 15.46
N ASN A 367 -22.30 -34.57 14.24
CA ASN A 367 -21.60 -35.71 13.63
C ASN A 367 -20.25 -35.27 13.08
N SER A 368 -19.30 -36.20 12.96
CA SER A 368 -18.00 -35.94 12.35
C SER A 368 -17.45 -37.13 11.55
N VAL A 369 -16.49 -36.84 10.69
CA VAL A 369 -15.63 -37.84 10.02
C VAL A 369 -14.19 -37.42 10.13
N SER A 370 -13.33 -38.37 10.52
CA SER A 370 -11.90 -38.15 10.58
C SER A 370 -11.11 -39.34 10.05
N ALA A 371 -9.90 -39.05 9.59
CA ALA A 371 -8.92 -40.04 9.12
C ALA A 371 -7.51 -39.51 9.33
N GLY A 372 -6.51 -40.40 9.34
CA GLY A 372 -5.11 -40.02 9.47
C GLY A 372 -4.55 -40.03 10.90
N THR A 373 -3.37 -39.44 11.11
CA THR A 373 -2.71 -39.32 12.42
C THR A 373 -2.41 -37.86 12.75
N GLN A 374 -2.74 -37.42 13.96
CA GLN A 374 -2.47 -36.05 14.39
C GLN A 374 -0.96 -35.79 14.50
N THR A 375 -0.55 -34.60 14.06
CA THR A 375 0.80 -34.05 14.23
C THR A 375 0.72 -32.78 15.10
N ASP A 376 1.88 -32.21 15.45
CA ASP A 376 1.95 -30.98 16.25
C ASP A 376 1.41 -29.77 15.48
N GLU A 377 1.64 -29.71 14.16
CA GLU A 377 1.13 -28.69 13.27
C GLU A 377 -0.33 -28.94 12.94
N LYS A 378 -1.18 -28.00 13.33
CA LYS A 378 -2.63 -28.10 13.14
C LYS A 378 -3.29 -26.76 12.95
N GLY A 379 -4.45 -26.78 12.33
CA GLY A 379 -5.28 -25.62 12.07
C GLY A 379 -6.73 -26.03 11.94
N SER A 380 -7.63 -25.06 12.04
CA SER A 380 -9.05 -25.34 11.89
C SER A 380 -9.77 -24.14 11.32
N VAL A 381 -10.73 -24.39 10.46
CA VAL A 381 -11.63 -23.39 9.88
C VAL A 381 -13.08 -23.75 10.21
N THR A 382 -13.88 -22.71 10.42
CA THR A 382 -15.32 -22.83 10.67
C THR A 382 -16.07 -22.02 9.62
N ALA A 383 -17.17 -22.57 9.14
CA ALA A 383 -18.04 -21.91 8.19
C ALA A 383 -18.56 -20.59 8.78
N PRO A 384 -18.52 -19.49 8.01
CA PRO A 384 -19.19 -18.25 8.38
C PRO A 384 -20.69 -18.48 8.61
N GLU A 385 -21.32 -17.59 9.38
CA GLU A 385 -22.75 -17.71 9.67
C GLU A 385 -23.57 -17.73 8.37
N GLY A 386 -24.38 -18.77 8.17
CA GLY A 386 -25.18 -18.97 6.96
C GLY A 386 -24.49 -19.74 5.83
N TYR A 387 -23.26 -20.24 6.03
CA TYR A 387 -22.51 -21.00 5.04
C TYR A 387 -22.29 -22.47 5.43
N GLN A 388 -21.94 -23.30 4.45
CA GLN A 388 -21.56 -24.71 4.61
C GLN A 388 -20.43 -25.09 3.63
N LEU A 389 -19.79 -26.24 3.84
CA LEU A 389 -18.84 -26.79 2.86
C LEU A 389 -19.53 -27.02 1.50
N GLY A 390 -18.99 -26.43 0.43
CA GLY A 390 -19.46 -26.62 -0.95
C GLY A 390 -18.46 -27.29 -1.88
N GLY A 391 -17.16 -27.26 -1.53
CA GLY A 391 -16.06 -27.83 -2.32
C GLY A 391 -14.71 -27.64 -1.63
N PHE A 392 -13.63 -27.96 -2.31
CA PHE A 392 -12.25 -27.85 -1.82
C PHE A 392 -11.34 -27.14 -2.81
N PHE A 393 -10.20 -26.65 -2.33
CA PHE A 393 -9.11 -26.19 -3.16
C PHE A 393 -7.77 -26.49 -2.47
N GLY A 394 -6.68 -26.54 -3.22
CA GLY A 394 -5.35 -26.77 -2.69
C GLY A 394 -4.48 -27.57 -3.65
N ARG A 395 -3.67 -28.48 -3.11
CA ARG A 395 -2.69 -29.25 -3.89
C ARG A 395 -2.66 -30.72 -3.52
N ASP A 396 -2.59 -31.57 -4.53
CA ASP A 396 -2.65 -33.02 -4.38
C ASP A 396 -1.73 -33.80 -5.34
N GLY A 397 -1.64 -35.10 -5.09
CA GLY A 397 -0.98 -36.07 -5.95
C GLY A 397 -1.43 -37.47 -5.52
N ASP A 398 -0.47 -38.33 -5.18
CA ASP A 398 -0.79 -39.60 -4.53
C ASP A 398 -1.35 -39.41 -3.10
N GLU A 399 -1.08 -38.24 -2.49
CA GLU A 399 -1.53 -37.80 -1.16
C GLU A 399 -1.94 -36.31 -1.22
N ILE A 400 -2.61 -35.80 -0.19
CA ILE A 400 -2.96 -34.37 -0.09
C ILE A 400 -1.80 -33.57 0.52
N ASP A 401 -1.43 -32.47 -0.13
CA ASP A 401 -0.27 -31.64 0.21
C ASP A 401 -0.67 -30.31 0.83
N LEU A 402 -1.72 -29.69 0.30
CA LEU A 402 -2.32 -28.44 0.76
C LEU A 402 -3.83 -28.54 0.65
N LEU A 403 -4.56 -28.01 1.63
CA LEU A 403 -6.01 -28.03 1.63
C LEU A 403 -6.62 -26.75 2.22
N GLY A 404 -7.56 -26.18 1.48
CA GLY A 404 -8.56 -25.22 1.92
C GLY A 404 -9.98 -25.70 1.56
N VAL A 405 -10.99 -25.03 2.10
CA VAL A 405 -12.40 -25.33 1.84
C VAL A 405 -13.10 -24.16 1.17
N VAL A 406 -14.00 -24.50 0.26
CA VAL A 406 -14.93 -23.57 -0.38
C VAL A 406 -16.21 -23.56 0.44
N TRP A 407 -16.48 -22.44 1.12
CA TRP A 407 -17.74 -22.20 1.82
C TRP A 407 -18.79 -21.66 0.85
N THR A 408 -19.98 -22.24 0.86
CA THR A 408 -21.11 -21.79 0.04
C THR A 408 -22.29 -21.40 0.90
N SER A 409 -23.01 -20.36 0.48
CA SER A 409 -24.21 -19.93 1.19
C SER A 409 -25.24 -21.06 1.20
N ILE A 410 -25.80 -21.35 2.38
CA ILE A 410 -26.86 -22.36 2.53
C ILE A 410 -28.13 -21.90 1.81
N ALA A 411 -28.41 -20.59 1.82
CA ALA A 411 -29.48 -20.01 1.04
C ALA A 411 -29.05 -19.80 -0.41
N VAL A 412 -29.97 -19.97 -1.36
CA VAL A 412 -29.71 -19.57 -2.75
C VAL A 412 -29.56 -18.05 -2.79
N VAL A 413 -28.42 -17.61 -3.30
CA VAL A 413 -28.12 -16.21 -3.62
C VAL A 413 -28.32 -16.07 -5.13
N ASP A 414 -29.17 -15.12 -5.56
CA ASP A 414 -29.38 -14.86 -6.99
C ASP A 414 -28.12 -14.20 -7.58
N ASP A 415 -27.17 -15.03 -8.04
CA ASP A 415 -25.94 -14.59 -8.73
C ASP A 415 -26.19 -14.23 -10.21
N THR A 416 -27.26 -13.49 -10.51
CA THR A 416 -27.40 -12.86 -11.84
C THR A 416 -26.49 -11.62 -12.00
N ALA A 417 -25.43 -11.50 -11.20
CA ALA A 417 -24.51 -10.36 -11.20
C ALA A 417 -23.06 -10.73 -11.54
N THR A 418 -22.75 -11.96 -11.94
CA THR A 418 -21.42 -12.34 -12.45
C THR A 418 -21.27 -12.17 -13.97
N THR A 419 -22.29 -11.64 -14.64
CA THR A 419 -22.20 -11.14 -16.02
C THR A 419 -23.25 -10.04 -16.19
N ALA A 420 -22.78 -8.82 -16.49
CA ALA A 420 -23.52 -7.56 -16.60
C ALA A 420 -23.88 -6.87 -15.26
N GLY A 421 -23.16 -5.79 -14.99
CA GLY A 421 -23.35 -4.94 -13.83
C GLY A 421 -24.69 -4.20 -13.80
N SER A 422 -25.07 -3.76 -12.60
CA SER A 422 -25.96 -2.62 -12.30
C SER A 422 -26.12 -2.53 -10.78
N GLY A 423 -25.88 -1.40 -10.09
CA GLY A 423 -25.50 -0.08 -10.57
C GLY A 423 -25.31 0.88 -9.40
N SER A 424 -24.63 1.99 -9.73
CA SER A 424 -24.34 3.18 -8.92
C SER A 424 -22.96 3.25 -8.24
N THR A 425 -21.90 3.12 -9.05
CA THR A 425 -20.73 4.01 -9.16
C THR A 425 -20.01 3.64 -10.48
N ALA A 426 -19.12 4.48 -11.02
CA ALA A 426 -18.57 4.35 -12.38
C ALA A 426 -17.99 2.96 -12.67
N ALA A 427 -18.24 2.41 -13.87
CA ALA A 427 -17.67 1.12 -14.29
C ALA A 427 -16.13 1.20 -14.23
N ALA A 428 -15.53 0.43 -13.32
CA ALA A 428 -14.09 0.29 -13.17
C ALA A 428 -13.45 -0.34 -14.42
N VAL A 429 -12.17 -0.05 -14.65
CA VAL A 429 -11.36 -0.66 -15.72
C VAL A 429 -11.36 -2.17 -15.59
N THR A 430 -11.61 -2.85 -16.70
CA THR A 430 -11.48 -4.31 -16.84
C THR A 430 -10.34 -4.65 -17.81
N ASP A 431 -9.85 -5.88 -17.76
CA ASP A 431 -8.82 -6.36 -18.69
C ASP A 431 -9.23 -6.21 -20.17
N GLU A 432 -10.49 -6.45 -20.47
CA GLU A 432 -11.07 -6.31 -21.83
C GLU A 432 -11.06 -4.87 -22.36
N ASP A 433 -10.75 -3.87 -21.53
CA ASP A 433 -10.65 -2.48 -21.95
C ASP A 433 -9.32 -2.14 -22.61
N ILE A 434 -8.35 -3.06 -22.57
CA ILE A 434 -7.04 -2.96 -23.22
C ILE A 434 -6.90 -4.10 -24.23
N VAL A 435 -6.60 -3.76 -25.48
CA VAL A 435 -6.33 -4.76 -26.53
C VAL A 435 -5.01 -4.43 -27.20
N LEU A 436 -4.06 -5.35 -27.12
CA LEU A 436 -2.80 -5.26 -27.87
C LEU A 436 -2.98 -5.81 -29.29
N SER A 437 -2.34 -5.18 -30.28
CA SER A 437 -2.29 -5.75 -31.63
C SER A 437 -1.31 -6.95 -31.71
N ALA A 438 -1.01 -7.43 -32.91
CA ALA A 438 0.22 -8.19 -33.12
C ALA A 438 1.42 -7.24 -33.17
N LEU A 439 2.63 -7.77 -32.93
CA LEU A 439 3.88 -7.06 -33.18
C LEU A 439 4.32 -7.23 -34.64
N TYR A 440 4.81 -6.15 -35.24
CA TYR A 440 5.32 -6.14 -36.61
C TYR A 440 6.78 -5.68 -36.64
N GLY A 441 7.69 -6.50 -37.17
CA GLY A 441 9.12 -6.21 -37.21
C GLY A 441 10.00 -7.35 -36.66
N GLY A 442 11.21 -7.01 -36.21
CA GLY A 442 12.24 -7.97 -35.79
C GLY A 442 12.60 -7.92 -34.29
N PRO A 443 13.27 -8.95 -33.75
CA PRO A 443 13.60 -9.05 -32.33
C PRO A 443 14.83 -8.18 -31.92
N HIS A 444 15.09 -7.08 -32.62
CA HIS A 444 16.24 -6.21 -32.38
C HIS A 444 15.84 -4.98 -31.55
N GLY A 445 16.80 -4.12 -31.21
CA GLY A 445 16.57 -2.93 -30.39
C GLY A 445 16.36 -3.26 -28.90
N ASN A 446 15.79 -2.31 -28.15
CA ASN A 446 15.43 -2.49 -26.74
C ASN A 446 13.90 -2.50 -26.60
N ALA A 447 13.37 -3.38 -25.75
CA ALA A 447 11.92 -3.46 -25.53
C ALA A 447 11.36 -2.17 -24.90
N PHE A 448 10.20 -1.72 -25.39
CA PHE A 448 9.45 -0.60 -24.83
C PHE A 448 7.95 -0.91 -24.77
N SER A 449 7.24 -0.24 -23.86
CA SER A 449 5.77 -0.26 -23.80
C SER A 449 5.26 1.01 -23.13
N ASP A 450 4.21 1.60 -23.70
CA ASP A 450 3.51 2.76 -23.13
C ASP A 450 2.41 2.36 -22.13
N ILE A 451 2.24 1.06 -21.85
CA ILE A 451 1.08 0.53 -21.12
C ILE A 451 0.86 1.20 -19.75
N ASP A 452 1.94 1.49 -19.01
CA ASP A 452 1.88 2.14 -17.70
C ASP A 452 1.64 3.65 -17.78
N SER A 453 1.96 4.25 -18.93
CA SER A 453 1.76 5.67 -19.21
C SER A 453 0.35 5.99 -19.73
N ILE A 454 -0.41 4.96 -20.14
CA ILE A 454 -1.77 5.12 -20.64
C ILE A 454 -2.68 5.55 -19.50
N LYS A 455 -3.57 6.50 -19.79
CA LYS A 455 -4.76 6.79 -18.99
C LYS A 455 -6.00 6.66 -19.87
N PHE A 456 -7.07 6.08 -19.35
CA PHE A 456 -8.35 5.98 -20.06
C PHE A 456 -8.95 7.37 -20.27
N THR A 457 -9.90 7.47 -21.21
CA THR A 457 -10.46 8.75 -21.70
C THR A 457 -9.44 9.71 -22.30
N GLN A 458 -8.24 9.23 -22.63
CA GLN A 458 -7.22 10.10 -23.17
C GLN A 458 -7.54 10.64 -24.56
N THR A 459 -7.09 11.87 -24.81
CA THR A 459 -7.22 12.53 -26.11
C THR A 459 -5.86 12.63 -26.76
N VAL A 460 -5.67 11.91 -27.86
CA VAL A 460 -4.48 12.05 -28.72
C VAL A 460 -4.59 13.37 -29.47
N SER A 461 -3.63 14.27 -29.27
CA SER A 461 -3.57 15.57 -29.96
C SER A 461 -2.79 15.50 -31.26
N SER A 462 -1.72 14.72 -31.30
CA SER A 462 -0.93 14.54 -32.53
C SER A 462 -0.17 13.21 -32.55
N ILE A 463 0.18 12.79 -33.77
CA ILE A 463 1.11 11.70 -34.04
C ILE A 463 2.19 12.18 -35.00
N THR A 464 3.45 11.88 -34.69
CA THR A 464 4.61 12.25 -35.49
C THR A 464 5.39 11.00 -35.92
N LEU A 465 5.74 10.93 -37.21
CA LEU A 465 6.62 9.92 -37.76
C LEU A 465 7.94 10.56 -38.20
N ARG A 466 9.06 10.08 -37.65
CA ARG A 466 10.41 10.34 -38.13
C ARG A 466 10.79 9.24 -39.11
N SER A 467 10.99 9.59 -40.37
CA SER A 467 11.32 8.59 -41.40
C SER A 467 12.09 9.14 -42.60
N ASP A 468 12.84 8.26 -43.25
CA ASP A 468 13.33 8.40 -44.63
C ASP A 468 12.98 7.13 -45.42
N LYS A 469 13.93 6.20 -45.60
CA LYS A 469 13.66 4.87 -46.18
C LYS A 469 13.03 3.91 -45.18
N ARG A 470 13.26 4.12 -43.89
CA ARG A 470 12.73 3.33 -42.76
C ARG A 470 12.11 4.28 -41.74
N VAL A 471 11.44 3.72 -40.74
CA VAL A 471 10.92 4.49 -39.62
C VAL A 471 12.00 4.58 -38.55
N ASP A 472 12.48 5.79 -38.30
CA ASP A 472 13.52 6.08 -37.32
C ASP A 472 12.89 6.27 -35.93
N ALA A 473 11.77 6.99 -35.83
CA ALA A 473 11.04 7.15 -34.58
C ALA A 473 9.54 7.42 -34.78
N ILE A 474 8.79 7.19 -33.71
CA ILE A 474 7.37 7.49 -33.58
C ILE A 474 7.11 8.27 -32.30
N THR A 475 6.26 9.30 -32.38
CA THR A 475 5.84 10.09 -31.23
C THR A 475 4.32 10.21 -31.17
N LEU A 476 3.73 9.93 -30.01
CA LEU A 476 2.32 10.16 -29.70
C LEU A 476 2.20 11.25 -28.64
N GLN A 477 1.35 12.25 -28.87
CA GLN A 477 1.06 13.31 -27.91
C GLN A 477 -0.36 13.18 -27.38
N ILE A 478 -0.48 13.17 -26.06
CA ILE A 478 -1.73 13.13 -25.31
C ILE A 478 -1.92 14.47 -24.61
N THR A 479 -3.15 14.99 -24.58
CA THR A 479 -3.49 16.26 -23.89
C THR A 479 -4.43 16.09 -22.71
N THR A 480 -5.24 15.03 -22.68
CA THR A 480 -6.14 14.72 -21.56
C THR A 480 -5.95 13.27 -21.16
N PRO A 481 -6.16 12.88 -19.89
CA PRO A 481 -6.40 13.75 -18.73
C PRO A 481 -5.15 14.54 -18.28
N ALA A 482 -3.96 14.14 -18.72
CA ALA A 482 -2.70 14.83 -18.48
C ALA A 482 -1.88 14.89 -19.79
N GLU A 483 -1.01 15.89 -19.92
CA GLU A 483 -0.09 15.98 -21.05
C GLU A 483 0.98 14.90 -20.96
N VAL A 484 1.06 14.03 -21.97
CA VAL A 484 2.06 12.96 -22.06
C VAL A 484 2.61 12.93 -23.48
N THR A 485 3.93 12.81 -23.61
CA THR A 485 4.60 12.58 -24.89
C THR A 485 5.30 11.23 -24.85
N MET A 486 4.82 10.28 -25.64
CA MET A 486 5.41 8.96 -25.80
C MET A 486 6.28 8.98 -27.05
N ASN A 487 7.57 8.69 -26.94
CA ASN A 487 8.50 8.74 -28.07
C ASN A 487 9.42 7.52 -28.10
N HIS A 488 9.44 6.81 -29.22
CA HIS A 488 10.21 5.57 -29.40
C HIS A 488 11.03 5.62 -30.69
N GLY A 489 12.32 5.26 -30.60
CA GLY A 489 13.26 5.28 -31.72
C GLY A 489 14.26 6.44 -31.68
N GLY A 490 15.02 6.59 -32.75
CA GLY A 490 16.18 7.47 -32.82
C GLY A 490 15.94 8.84 -33.44
N THR A 491 17.03 9.58 -33.66
CA THR A 491 17.00 10.97 -34.16
C THR A 491 17.08 11.08 -35.69
N GLY A 492 17.12 9.95 -36.39
CA GLY A 492 17.23 9.89 -37.85
C GLY A 492 15.97 10.34 -38.59
N GLY A 493 16.03 10.27 -39.92
CA GLY A 493 14.91 10.62 -40.80
C GLY A 493 14.48 12.08 -40.75
N SER A 494 13.24 12.32 -41.19
CA SER A 494 12.57 13.63 -41.18
C SER A 494 11.15 13.53 -40.63
N ASP A 495 10.69 14.59 -39.98
CA ASP A 495 9.43 14.60 -39.24
C ASP A 495 8.25 14.87 -40.16
N LYS A 496 7.21 14.08 -39.99
CA LYS A 496 5.86 14.43 -40.43
C LYS A 496 4.96 14.33 -39.22
N THR A 497 4.07 15.31 -39.05
CA THR A 497 3.12 15.34 -37.93
C THR A 497 1.70 15.47 -38.46
N LEU A 498 0.79 14.69 -37.89
CA LEU A 498 -0.65 14.83 -38.06
C LEU A 498 -1.24 15.28 -36.73
N THR A 499 -1.84 16.46 -36.73
CA THR A 499 -2.64 16.96 -35.62
C THR A 499 -4.08 16.48 -35.78
N LEU A 500 -4.66 15.94 -34.72
CA LEU A 500 -6.03 15.43 -34.71
C LEU A 500 -7.01 16.56 -34.34
N GLY A 501 -8.17 16.57 -35.00
CA GLY A 501 -9.28 17.46 -34.67
C GLY A 501 -10.02 17.04 -33.40
N PRO A 502 -10.93 17.89 -32.87
CA PRO A 502 -11.72 17.56 -31.69
C PRO A 502 -12.55 16.27 -31.88
N GLY A 503 -12.36 15.28 -31.01
CA GLY A 503 -13.04 13.99 -31.08
C GLY A 503 -12.58 13.06 -32.21
N GLU A 504 -11.56 13.45 -32.98
CA GLU A 504 -10.88 12.57 -33.92
C GLU A 504 -9.95 11.63 -33.16
N TYR A 505 -9.88 10.37 -33.59
CA TYR A 505 -9.03 9.36 -32.96
C TYR A 505 -8.48 8.41 -34.01
N ILE A 506 -7.35 7.76 -33.72
CA ILE A 506 -6.70 6.81 -34.65
C ILE A 506 -7.40 5.46 -34.59
N THR A 507 -7.75 4.90 -35.75
CA THR A 507 -8.52 3.66 -35.90
C THR A 507 -7.70 2.49 -36.44
N SER A 508 -6.55 2.75 -37.07
CA SER A 508 -5.71 1.68 -37.61
C SER A 508 -4.25 2.09 -37.79
N MET A 509 -3.36 1.10 -37.71
CA MET A 509 -1.94 1.16 -38.01
C MET A 509 -1.62 0.13 -39.09
N GLU A 510 -1.06 0.57 -40.22
CA GLU A 510 -0.46 -0.26 -41.26
C GLU A 510 1.06 -0.23 -41.09
N ALA A 511 1.68 -1.40 -41.02
CA ALA A 511 3.12 -1.55 -40.83
C ALA A 511 3.72 -2.45 -41.89
N HIS A 512 4.86 -2.05 -42.43
CA HIS A 512 5.68 -2.84 -43.34
C HIS A 512 7.06 -3.03 -42.72
N TRP A 513 7.60 -4.23 -42.77
CA TRP A 513 8.92 -4.54 -42.22
C TRP A 513 9.80 -5.28 -43.24
N GLY A 514 11.10 -5.26 -43.01
CA GLY A 514 12.04 -5.90 -43.92
C GLY A 514 13.44 -5.99 -43.33
N LYS A 515 14.31 -6.72 -44.02
CA LYS A 515 15.68 -6.99 -43.56
C LYS A 515 16.67 -5.97 -44.13
N LYS A 516 17.50 -5.39 -43.26
CA LYS A 516 18.64 -4.52 -43.58
C LYS A 516 19.83 -4.90 -42.71
N ASP A 517 20.99 -5.14 -43.33
CA ASP A 517 22.25 -5.42 -42.60
C ASP A 517 22.08 -6.46 -41.49
N ASP A 518 21.41 -7.56 -41.84
CA ASP A 518 21.01 -8.65 -40.95
C ASP A 518 19.97 -8.35 -39.84
N HIS A 519 19.45 -7.12 -39.77
CA HIS A 519 18.41 -6.70 -38.84
C HIS A 519 17.05 -6.57 -39.53
N THR A 520 16.00 -7.14 -38.94
CA THR A 520 14.63 -6.92 -39.40
C THR A 520 14.05 -5.67 -38.72
N ARG A 521 13.59 -4.69 -39.51
CA ARG A 521 13.17 -3.37 -39.01
C ARG A 521 11.84 -2.94 -39.61
N VAL A 522 11.19 -1.94 -39.00
CA VAL A 522 9.99 -1.30 -39.55
C VAL A 522 10.41 -0.30 -40.64
N PHE A 523 10.00 -0.58 -41.87
CA PHE A 523 10.35 0.21 -43.05
C PHE A 523 9.31 1.28 -43.36
N TYR A 524 8.04 1.04 -43.04
CA TYR A 524 6.97 2.00 -43.28
C TYR A 524 5.86 1.85 -42.26
N LEU A 525 5.29 3.00 -41.88
CA LEU A 525 4.09 3.10 -41.07
C LEU A 525 3.08 4.02 -41.73
N LYS A 526 1.80 3.67 -41.59
CA LYS A 526 0.68 4.54 -41.89
C LYS A 526 -0.41 4.43 -40.84
N PHE A 527 -0.89 5.58 -40.38
CA PHE A 527 -2.00 5.68 -39.44
C PHE A 527 -3.20 6.32 -40.12
N THR A 528 -4.39 5.81 -39.82
CA THR A 528 -5.66 6.37 -40.32
C THR A 528 -6.57 6.71 -39.15
N THR A 529 -7.27 7.84 -39.23
CA THR A 529 -8.16 8.34 -38.18
C THR A 529 -9.63 8.11 -38.50
N SER A 530 -10.49 8.29 -37.49
CA SER A 530 -11.95 8.24 -37.60
C SER A 530 -12.53 9.31 -38.53
N ALA A 531 -11.81 10.41 -38.76
CA ALA A 531 -12.18 11.44 -39.74
C ALA A 531 -11.70 11.13 -41.17
N GLY A 532 -10.98 10.01 -41.37
CA GLY A 532 -10.41 9.62 -42.66
C GLY A 532 -9.11 10.34 -43.02
N ASN A 533 -8.51 11.08 -42.08
CA ASN A 533 -7.17 11.64 -42.25
C ASN A 533 -6.12 10.53 -42.08
N SER A 534 -4.93 10.73 -42.63
CA SER A 534 -3.84 9.78 -42.49
C SER A 534 -2.47 10.42 -42.51
N ILE A 535 -1.51 9.76 -41.86
CA ILE A 535 -0.08 10.07 -41.92
C ILE A 535 0.68 8.82 -42.33
N GLU A 536 1.74 8.99 -43.12
CA GLU A 536 2.60 7.90 -43.54
C GLU A 536 4.07 8.32 -43.69
N GLY A 537 4.98 7.38 -43.43
CA GLY A 537 6.43 7.58 -43.49
C GLY A 537 7.17 6.29 -43.81
N GLY A 538 8.31 6.39 -44.50
CA GLY A 538 9.13 5.24 -44.88
C GLY A 538 8.87 4.69 -46.30
N THR A 539 9.35 3.47 -46.57
CA THR A 539 9.15 2.76 -47.85
C THR A 539 8.45 1.42 -47.64
N THR A 540 7.47 1.08 -48.49
CA THR A 540 6.75 -0.19 -48.38
C THR A 540 7.63 -1.37 -48.76
N THR A 541 7.47 -2.49 -48.05
CA THR A 541 8.08 -3.79 -48.34
C THR A 541 7.01 -4.86 -48.58
N ASP A 542 7.43 -6.07 -48.97
CA ASP A 542 6.51 -7.19 -49.21
C ASP A 542 5.86 -7.70 -47.91
N ASP A 543 6.60 -7.70 -46.78
CA ASP A 543 6.06 -8.08 -45.49
C ASP A 543 5.30 -6.91 -44.86
N ASN A 544 3.99 -7.08 -44.69
CA ASN A 544 3.10 -6.02 -44.21
C ASN A 544 1.87 -6.58 -43.49
N ALA A 545 1.28 -5.74 -42.65
CA ALA A 545 0.04 -6.03 -41.95
C ALA A 545 -0.68 -4.74 -41.55
N VAL A 546 -1.98 -4.86 -41.29
CA VAL A 546 -2.83 -3.77 -40.79
C VAL A 546 -3.45 -4.19 -39.46
N ALA A 547 -3.09 -3.50 -38.38
CA ALA A 547 -3.80 -3.56 -37.11
C ALA A 547 -4.98 -2.56 -37.13
N LYS A 548 -6.17 -3.05 -36.81
CA LYS A 548 -7.37 -2.21 -36.65
C LYS A 548 -7.80 -2.20 -35.20
N ALA A 549 -8.17 -1.04 -34.69
CA ALA A 549 -8.83 -0.91 -33.41
C ALA A 549 -10.15 -1.71 -33.43
N PRO A 550 -10.50 -2.43 -32.35
CA PRO A 550 -11.86 -2.94 -32.18
C PRO A 550 -12.90 -1.82 -32.19
N ASP A 551 -14.16 -2.16 -32.45
CA ASP A 551 -15.25 -1.19 -32.43
C ASP A 551 -15.37 -0.53 -31.04
N GLY A 552 -15.32 0.80 -31.00
CA GLY A 552 -15.36 1.58 -29.75
C GLY A 552 -14.00 1.77 -29.06
N PHE A 553 -12.90 1.43 -29.73
CA PHE A 553 -11.53 1.62 -29.22
C PHE A 553 -10.78 2.71 -29.99
N GLN A 554 -9.75 3.25 -29.35
CA GLN A 554 -8.82 4.22 -29.94
C GLN A 554 -7.37 3.84 -29.65
N LEU A 555 -6.43 4.36 -30.46
CA LEU A 555 -5.00 4.21 -30.18
C LEU A 555 -4.66 4.92 -28.88
N ALA A 556 -3.98 4.20 -28.01
CA ALA A 556 -3.61 4.68 -26.69
C ALA A 556 -2.11 4.86 -26.49
N GLY A 557 -1.31 4.09 -27.21
CA GLY A 557 0.13 4.05 -27.10
C GLY A 557 0.69 2.94 -27.96
N PHE A 558 1.98 2.67 -27.80
CA PHE A 558 2.72 1.66 -28.53
C PHE A 558 3.47 0.73 -27.59
N TYR A 559 3.80 -0.43 -28.12
CA TYR A 559 4.74 -1.36 -27.49
C TYR A 559 5.54 -2.04 -28.61
N GLY A 560 6.76 -2.46 -28.31
CA GLY A 560 7.64 -3.01 -29.34
C GLY A 560 9.10 -2.96 -28.95
N ARG A 561 9.97 -2.77 -29.95
CA ARG A 561 11.41 -2.69 -29.76
C ARG A 561 12.01 -1.62 -30.66
N ALA A 562 12.88 -0.79 -30.08
CA ALA A 562 13.53 0.31 -30.81
C ALA A 562 14.86 0.72 -30.19
N GLU A 563 15.74 1.29 -31.01
CA GLU A 563 16.95 2.02 -30.62
C GLU A 563 17.14 3.21 -31.56
N ASP A 564 18.11 3.15 -32.48
CA ASP A 564 18.35 4.16 -33.51
C ASP A 564 17.22 4.22 -34.55
N GLU A 565 16.52 3.10 -34.77
CA GLU A 565 15.36 2.96 -35.63
C GLU A 565 14.28 2.12 -34.90
N VAL A 566 13.05 2.11 -35.42
CA VAL A 566 11.99 1.23 -34.90
C VAL A 566 12.18 -0.17 -35.49
N ASP A 567 12.55 -1.14 -34.65
CA ASP A 567 12.78 -2.52 -35.08
C ASP A 567 11.49 -3.34 -35.08
N GLN A 568 10.61 -3.10 -34.11
CA GLN A 568 9.33 -3.78 -33.94
C GLN A 568 8.28 -2.87 -33.32
N ILE A 569 7.02 -2.96 -33.77
CA ILE A 569 5.95 -2.13 -33.23
C ILE A 569 4.60 -2.83 -33.23
N GLY A 570 3.83 -2.59 -32.17
CA GLY A 570 2.43 -2.93 -31.98
C GLY A 570 1.68 -1.73 -31.41
N ALA A 571 0.37 -1.71 -31.62
CA ALA A 571 -0.54 -0.70 -31.12
C ALA A 571 -1.24 -1.18 -29.84
N ILE A 572 -1.34 -0.29 -28.86
CA ILE A 572 -2.18 -0.48 -27.68
C ILE A 572 -3.51 0.21 -27.95
N TRP A 573 -4.62 -0.54 -27.95
CA TRP A 573 -5.96 -0.02 -28.13
C TRP A 573 -6.68 0.04 -26.79
N THR A 574 -7.32 1.16 -26.47
CA THR A 574 -8.18 1.26 -25.27
C THR A 574 -9.60 1.61 -25.60
N ARG A 575 -10.55 1.09 -24.80
CA ARG A 575 -11.96 1.40 -24.94
C ARG A 575 -12.22 2.88 -24.65
N ILE A 576 -12.85 3.58 -25.59
CA ILE A 576 -13.11 5.03 -25.50
C ILE A 576 -14.01 5.37 -24.29
N SER A 577 -14.93 4.47 -23.93
CA SER A 577 -15.88 4.68 -22.83
C SER A 577 -15.35 4.29 -21.45
N ALA A 578 -14.23 3.57 -21.37
CA ALA A 578 -13.64 3.17 -20.11
C ALA A 578 -13.05 4.38 -19.38
N LYS A 579 -13.01 4.33 -18.05
CA LYS A 579 -12.53 5.41 -17.19
C LYS A 579 -11.55 4.83 -16.19
N ASP A 580 -10.45 5.54 -15.98
CA ASP A 580 -9.53 5.21 -14.91
C ASP A 580 -10.19 5.37 -13.56
N LEU A 581 -9.71 4.57 -12.61
CA LEU A 581 -9.86 4.84 -11.19
C LEU A 581 -8.77 5.82 -10.77
N SER A 582 -9.13 6.80 -9.94
CA SER A 582 -8.17 7.71 -9.31
C SER A 582 -7.88 7.25 -7.89
N LEU A 583 -6.64 7.45 -7.45
CA LEU A 583 -6.26 7.30 -6.04
C LEU A 583 -7.19 8.10 -5.13
N THR A 584 -7.58 9.31 -5.54
CA THR A 584 -8.39 10.26 -4.76
C THR A 584 -9.89 10.03 -4.88
N ASP A 585 -10.35 8.99 -5.58
CA ASP A 585 -11.76 8.66 -5.58
C ASP A 585 -12.20 8.30 -4.15
N GLU A 586 -13.31 8.89 -3.70
CA GLU A 586 -13.86 8.60 -2.39
C GLU A 586 -14.53 7.22 -2.39
N GLU A 587 -14.03 6.32 -1.56
CA GLU A 587 -14.65 5.02 -1.29
C GLU A 587 -15.28 5.00 0.11
N GLU A 588 -16.40 4.28 0.25
CA GLU A 588 -16.96 4.01 1.58
C GLU A 588 -15.96 3.15 2.38
N SER A 589 -15.54 3.64 3.54
CA SER A 589 -14.68 2.91 4.47
C SER A 589 -15.14 1.46 4.64
N SER A 590 -14.27 0.49 4.37
CA SER A 590 -14.54 -0.94 4.35
C SER A 590 -14.74 -1.53 5.77
N GLY A 591 -15.80 -1.09 6.45
CA GLY A 591 -16.41 -1.82 7.56
C GLY A 591 -15.67 -1.78 8.90
N SER A 592 -14.63 -0.97 9.07
CA SER A 592 -14.08 -0.74 10.41
C SER A 592 -15.05 0.13 11.20
N GLY A 593 -15.66 -0.42 12.24
CA GLY A 593 -16.42 0.35 13.25
C GLY A 593 -15.60 1.44 13.94
N VAL A 594 -14.32 1.60 13.56
CA VAL A 594 -13.39 2.64 14.00
C VAL A 594 -13.41 3.86 13.06
N LEU A 595 -14.01 3.86 11.88
CA LEU A 595 -13.98 5.04 10.99
C LEU A 595 -15.36 5.60 10.65
N PHE A 596 -15.49 6.91 10.73
CA PHE A 596 -16.61 7.67 10.18
C PHE A 596 -16.06 8.52 9.02
N GLY A 597 -16.37 8.19 7.77
CA GLY A 597 -15.99 9.01 6.60
C GLY A 597 -15.63 8.21 5.35
N THR A 598 -15.58 8.92 4.22
CA THR A 598 -14.98 8.44 2.96
C THR A 598 -13.46 8.56 3.06
N THR A 599 -12.75 7.58 2.51
CA THR A 599 -11.27 7.59 2.43
C THR A 599 -10.86 7.49 0.96
N ILE A 600 -9.59 7.80 0.69
CA ILE A 600 -9.01 7.55 -0.62
C ILE A 600 -8.77 6.05 -0.82
N ARG A 601 -8.51 5.60 -2.05
CA ARG A 601 -8.19 4.19 -2.32
C ARG A 601 -6.95 3.74 -1.54
N ASN A 602 -7.03 2.59 -0.89
CA ASN A 602 -5.89 1.93 -0.27
C ASN A 602 -5.10 1.14 -1.32
N TRP A 603 -4.25 1.83 -2.06
CA TRP A 603 -3.30 1.21 -3.00
C TRP A 603 -1.94 1.00 -2.36
N VAL A 604 -1.14 0.07 -2.91
CA VAL A 604 0.25 -0.16 -2.48
C VAL A 604 1.06 1.13 -2.67
N GLY A 605 0.95 1.77 -3.83
CA GLY A 605 1.63 3.03 -4.15
C GLY A 605 3.08 2.87 -4.63
N PRO A 606 3.70 3.94 -5.16
CA PRO A 606 4.96 3.88 -5.90
C PRO A 606 6.22 3.67 -5.04
N THR A 607 6.08 3.72 -3.72
CA THR A 607 7.20 3.71 -2.76
C THR A 607 7.54 2.32 -2.27
N ILE A 608 6.60 1.39 -2.32
CA ILE A 608 6.82 0.02 -1.88
C ILE A 608 7.61 -0.68 -2.99
N GLY A 609 8.93 -0.54 -2.97
CA GLY A 609 9.81 -0.90 -4.09
C GLY A 609 11.10 -0.09 -4.13
N GLN A 610 11.09 1.13 -3.58
CA GLN A 610 12.29 1.95 -3.44
C GLN A 610 13.08 1.53 -2.20
N HIS A 611 14.34 1.16 -2.39
CA HIS A 611 15.24 0.69 -1.35
C HIS A 611 16.29 1.76 -1.01
N SER A 612 16.46 2.08 0.27
CA SER A 612 17.54 2.97 0.74
C SER A 612 18.86 2.21 0.93
N ASP A 613 18.77 0.92 1.27
CA ASP A 613 19.89 0.02 1.57
C ASP A 613 19.99 -1.12 0.55
N THR A 614 21.13 -1.82 0.50
CA THR A 614 21.36 -2.99 -0.37
C THR A 614 20.64 -4.26 0.09
N ALA A 615 20.16 -4.32 1.34
CA ALA A 615 19.42 -5.45 1.88
C ALA A 615 18.62 -5.06 3.13
N CYS A 616 17.60 -5.85 3.49
CA CYS A 616 17.01 -5.85 4.83
C CYS A 616 17.20 -7.21 5.52
N TYR A 617 17.35 -7.20 6.84
CA TYR A 617 17.46 -8.40 7.68
C TYR A 617 16.07 -8.92 8.08
N ARG A 618 15.81 -10.21 7.90
CA ARG A 618 14.51 -10.81 8.22
C ARG A 618 14.33 -10.92 9.73
N LYS A 619 13.28 -10.28 10.25
CA LYS A 619 12.91 -10.43 11.66
C LYS A 619 12.53 -11.89 11.94
N SER A 620 13.13 -12.49 12.97
CA SER A 620 12.83 -13.86 13.40
C SER A 620 12.06 -13.86 14.72
N VAL A 621 11.04 -14.71 14.82
CA VAL A 621 10.27 -14.96 16.04
C VAL A 621 10.04 -16.45 16.21
N ASP A 622 9.94 -16.91 17.45
CA ASP A 622 9.61 -18.30 17.73
C ASP A 622 8.17 -18.64 17.30
N PHE A 623 7.91 -19.92 17.03
CA PHE A 623 6.56 -20.41 16.77
C PHE A 623 5.61 -20.20 17.95
N ASP A 624 4.30 -20.22 17.67
CA ASP A 624 3.31 -20.44 18.71
C ASP A 624 3.32 -21.90 19.22
N SER A 625 2.47 -22.19 20.21
CA SER A 625 2.32 -23.51 20.82
C SER A 625 1.80 -24.59 19.86
N ASN A 626 1.34 -24.22 18.66
CA ASN A 626 0.87 -25.13 17.60
C ASN A 626 1.80 -25.13 16.38
N ASN A 627 3.02 -24.60 16.52
CA ASN A 627 4.02 -24.54 15.46
C ASN A 627 3.61 -23.65 14.25
N ILE A 628 2.78 -22.62 14.51
CA ILE A 628 2.22 -21.65 13.54
C ILE A 628 2.99 -20.34 13.60
N CYS A 629 3.21 -19.73 12.43
CA CYS A 629 3.80 -18.41 12.29
C CYS A 629 2.77 -17.27 12.28
N PRO A 630 3.12 -16.10 12.85
CA PRO A 630 2.27 -14.92 12.76
C PRO A 630 2.16 -14.43 11.31
N LEU A 631 1.12 -13.65 11.00
CA LEU A 631 0.91 -13.16 9.65
C LEU A 631 2.09 -12.31 9.15
N GLY A 632 2.48 -12.48 7.90
CA GLY A 632 3.66 -11.84 7.31
C GLY A 632 4.98 -12.54 7.65
N TYR A 633 4.94 -13.72 8.29
CA TYR A 633 6.10 -14.57 8.54
C TYR A 633 5.95 -15.92 7.84
N GLY A 634 7.02 -16.37 7.19
CA GLY A 634 7.21 -17.71 6.68
C GLY A 634 7.88 -18.61 7.71
N LYS A 635 7.71 -19.92 7.56
CA LYS A 635 8.33 -20.93 8.41
C LYS A 635 9.75 -21.23 7.92
N ASP A 636 10.73 -21.19 8.82
CA ASP A 636 12.12 -21.52 8.55
C ASP A 636 12.63 -22.47 9.64
N ASP A 637 12.97 -23.72 9.31
CA ASP A 637 13.51 -24.81 10.16
C ASP A 637 13.09 -24.85 11.64
N THR A 638 13.52 -23.86 12.44
CA THR A 638 13.33 -23.77 13.89
C THR A 638 12.56 -22.54 14.38
N ASN A 639 12.21 -21.59 13.51
CA ASN A 639 11.51 -20.36 13.86
C ASN A 639 10.65 -19.82 12.69
N CYS A 640 10.04 -18.66 12.91
CA CYS A 640 9.31 -17.89 11.90
C CYS A 640 10.14 -16.70 11.46
N GLN A 641 10.38 -16.57 10.17
CA GLN A 641 11.09 -15.43 9.59
C GLN A 641 10.13 -14.56 8.79
N ALA A 642 10.26 -13.23 8.92
CA ALA A 642 9.47 -12.28 8.15
C ALA A 642 9.62 -12.57 6.65
N GLN A 643 8.51 -12.49 5.92
CA GLN A 643 8.50 -12.62 4.46
C GLN A 643 9.24 -11.43 3.82
N CYS A 644 9.77 -11.64 2.63
CA CYS A 644 10.47 -10.59 1.90
C CYS A 644 9.49 -9.53 1.37
N PRO A 645 9.63 -8.24 1.75
CA PRO A 645 8.71 -7.17 1.36
C PRO A 645 8.94 -6.74 -0.08
N LEU A 646 8.03 -5.93 -0.66
CA LEU A 646 8.12 -5.51 -2.08
C LEU A 646 9.42 -4.73 -2.38
N SER A 647 9.96 -3.98 -1.43
CA SER A 647 11.24 -3.27 -1.62
C SER A 647 12.47 -4.18 -1.64
N TYR A 648 12.35 -5.40 -1.12
CA TYR A 648 13.40 -6.40 -1.02
C TYR A 648 12.78 -7.78 -1.27
N PRO A 649 12.37 -8.11 -2.50
CA PRO A 649 11.51 -9.27 -2.75
C PRO A 649 12.28 -10.60 -2.81
N ILE A 650 13.60 -10.57 -2.93
CA ILE A 650 14.43 -11.76 -3.13
C ILE A 650 15.00 -12.22 -1.79
N GLN A 651 14.73 -13.46 -1.39
CA GLN A 651 15.32 -14.05 -0.19
C GLN A 651 16.79 -14.42 -0.42
N CYS A 652 17.66 -13.89 0.44
CA CYS A 652 19.08 -14.22 0.50
C CYS A 652 19.44 -14.65 1.93
N SER A 653 19.20 -15.93 2.24
CA SER A 653 19.42 -16.48 3.58
C SER A 653 18.60 -15.75 4.66
N LEU A 654 19.24 -15.09 5.62
CA LEU A 654 18.62 -14.30 6.69
C LEU A 654 18.25 -12.87 6.26
N GLU A 655 18.50 -12.52 5.00
CA GLU A 655 18.29 -11.20 4.43
C GLU A 655 17.31 -11.29 3.27
N CYS A 656 16.76 -10.14 2.91
CA CYS A 656 16.09 -9.93 1.63
C CYS A 656 16.80 -8.82 0.87
N ILE A 657 16.96 -8.99 -0.44
CA ILE A 657 17.70 -8.08 -1.32
C ILE A 657 16.78 -7.50 -2.40
N PRO A 658 17.17 -6.37 -3.02
CA PRO A 658 16.44 -5.75 -4.12
C PRO A 658 16.18 -6.68 -5.31
N GLN A 659 15.22 -6.26 -6.13
CA GLN A 659 14.88 -6.92 -7.38
C GLN A 659 16.13 -7.07 -8.29
N ASN A 660 16.33 -8.25 -8.87
CA ASN A 660 17.48 -8.61 -9.71
C ASN A 660 18.88 -8.61 -9.05
N ASP A 661 18.99 -8.41 -7.73
CA ASP A 661 20.28 -8.49 -7.04
C ASP A 661 20.74 -9.95 -6.82
N ASP A 662 22.06 -10.16 -6.71
CA ASP A 662 22.66 -11.49 -6.60
C ASP A 662 23.08 -11.79 -5.15
N CYS A 663 22.43 -12.79 -4.54
CA CYS A 663 22.74 -13.24 -3.20
C CYS A 663 24.22 -13.68 -3.03
N VAL A 664 24.87 -14.18 -4.08
CA VAL A 664 26.30 -14.51 -4.06
C VAL A 664 27.14 -13.24 -4.00
N LEU A 665 26.78 -12.21 -4.76
CA LEU A 665 27.49 -10.93 -4.76
C LEU A 665 27.32 -10.22 -3.41
N GLU A 666 26.12 -10.25 -2.84
CA GLU A 666 25.85 -9.70 -1.51
C GLU A 666 26.55 -10.50 -0.39
N ALA A 667 26.62 -11.84 -0.52
CA ALA A 667 27.42 -12.64 0.41
C ALA A 667 28.92 -12.30 0.30
N LEU A 668 29.44 -12.02 -0.90
CA LEU A 668 30.84 -11.63 -1.14
C LEU A 668 31.13 -10.20 -0.65
N SER A 669 30.17 -9.27 -0.78
CA SER A 669 30.29 -7.89 -0.26
C SER A 669 30.43 -7.88 1.27
N LYS A 670 29.91 -8.91 1.96
CA LYS A 670 29.88 -9.04 3.43
C LYS A 670 30.94 -9.95 4.07
N ILE A 671 31.85 -10.58 3.31
CA ILE A 671 32.96 -11.39 3.88
C ILE A 671 33.88 -10.56 4.81
N GLY A 672 33.76 -9.22 4.81
CA GLY A 672 34.43 -8.32 5.75
C GLY A 672 33.73 -8.08 7.11
N SER A 673 32.46 -8.49 7.30
CA SER A 673 31.63 -8.05 8.44
C SER A 673 30.81 -9.18 9.08
N VAL A 674 31.47 -10.25 9.52
CA VAL A 674 30.81 -11.28 10.35
C VAL A 674 30.71 -10.78 11.79
N VAL A 675 29.68 -9.99 12.09
CA VAL A 675 29.12 -9.90 13.46
C VAL A 675 27.65 -10.27 13.37
N ALA A 676 27.41 -11.57 13.42
CA ALA A 676 26.08 -12.09 13.67
C ALA A 676 25.73 -11.93 15.16
N VAL A 677 24.48 -11.53 15.40
CA VAL A 677 23.67 -11.80 16.60
C VAL A 677 23.87 -10.87 17.81
N ALA A 678 23.12 -9.76 17.82
CA ALA A 678 22.37 -9.26 18.99
C ALA A 678 21.29 -8.24 18.58
N LEU A 679 20.48 -8.54 17.56
CA LEU A 679 19.50 -7.60 16.98
C LEU A 679 18.13 -7.57 17.69
N ASN A 680 18.08 -7.88 18.98
CA ASN A 680 16.87 -7.74 19.81
C ASN A 680 16.91 -6.52 20.75
N ALA A 681 17.95 -5.68 20.68
CA ALA A 681 18.19 -4.66 21.69
C ALA A 681 17.87 -3.21 21.29
N ALA A 682 17.67 -2.90 20.00
CA ALA A 682 17.61 -1.51 19.54
C ALA A 682 16.21 -0.88 19.53
N THR A 683 15.14 -1.67 19.45
CA THR A 683 13.76 -1.12 19.45
C THR A 683 13.33 -0.59 20.82
N GLY A 684 13.99 -1.00 21.91
CA GLY A 684 13.66 -0.59 23.27
C GLY A 684 13.83 0.92 23.57
N GLY A 685 14.49 1.68 22.68
CA GLY A 685 14.67 3.13 22.80
C GLY A 685 13.47 3.97 22.37
N VAL A 686 12.63 3.49 21.44
CA VAL A 686 11.53 4.27 20.83
C VAL A 686 10.58 4.83 21.89
N PHE A 687 10.11 3.98 22.81
CA PHE A 687 9.25 4.43 23.91
C PHE A 687 9.99 5.31 24.93
N GLY A 688 11.30 5.11 25.11
CA GLY A 688 12.14 5.94 25.98
C GLY A 688 12.32 7.36 25.45
N ASP A 689 12.43 7.50 24.12
CA ASP A 689 12.62 8.79 23.43
C ASP A 689 11.28 9.51 23.18
N ILE A 690 10.20 8.77 22.88
CA ILE A 690 8.82 9.27 22.95
C ILE A 690 8.53 9.82 24.37
N LEU A 691 8.95 9.11 25.42
CA LEU A 691 8.82 9.56 26.80
C LEU A 691 9.71 10.78 27.11
N ALA A 692 10.86 10.92 26.45
CA ALA A 692 11.73 12.09 26.57
C ALA A 692 11.10 13.33 25.91
N ALA A 693 10.56 13.19 24.69
CA ALA A 693 9.81 14.24 23.99
C ALA A 693 8.57 14.69 24.80
N TYR A 694 7.91 13.75 25.47
CA TYR A 694 6.82 14.05 26.38
C TYR A 694 7.23 14.91 27.59
N LYS A 695 8.39 14.64 28.21
CA LYS A 695 8.85 15.40 29.38
C LYS A 695 9.07 16.88 29.09
N THR A 696 9.21 17.24 27.82
CA THR A 696 9.32 18.62 27.32
C THR A 696 7.97 19.29 27.05
N ALA A 697 6.86 18.56 26.96
CA ALA A 697 5.51 19.11 26.73
C ALA A 697 4.79 19.46 28.05
N LYS A 698 4.06 20.58 28.08
CA LYS A 698 3.28 20.99 29.27
C LYS A 698 2.03 20.12 29.43
N TRP A 699 1.82 19.54 30.62
CA TRP A 699 0.66 18.69 30.97
C TRP A 699 -0.71 19.27 30.57
N ALA A 700 -0.89 20.58 30.70
CA ALA A 700 -2.15 21.24 30.36
C ALA A 700 -2.40 21.33 28.84
N VAL A 701 -1.35 21.44 28.01
CA VAL A 701 -1.45 21.36 26.53
C VAL A 701 -1.83 19.94 26.12
N THR A 702 -1.21 18.92 26.74
CA THR A 702 -1.53 17.50 26.54
C THR A 702 -2.99 17.17 26.93
N CYS A 703 -3.45 17.66 28.07
CA CYS A 703 -4.85 17.48 28.49
C CYS A 703 -5.82 18.12 27.50
N ALA A 704 -5.55 19.36 27.08
CA ALA A 704 -6.41 20.05 26.14
C ALA A 704 -6.43 19.37 24.77
N ALA A 705 -5.29 18.91 24.25
CA ALA A 705 -5.20 18.15 23.01
C ALA A 705 -6.08 16.89 23.04
N ASN A 706 -6.00 16.11 24.11
CA ASN A 706 -6.81 14.90 24.27
C ASN A 706 -8.32 15.19 24.21
N VAL A 707 -8.79 16.19 24.94
CA VAL A 707 -10.23 16.48 25.00
C VAL A 707 -10.71 17.15 23.72
N VAL A 708 -9.96 18.09 23.15
CA VAL A 708 -10.30 18.76 21.88
C VAL A 708 -10.42 17.75 20.74
N ASN A 709 -9.47 16.84 20.63
CA ASN A 709 -9.45 15.85 19.56
C ASN A 709 -10.62 14.87 19.68
N VAL A 710 -10.94 14.39 20.89
CA VAL A 710 -12.11 13.52 21.10
C VAL A 710 -13.44 14.27 20.88
N VAL A 711 -13.51 15.55 21.25
CA VAL A 711 -14.69 16.40 20.98
C VAL A 711 -14.89 16.64 19.47
N ARG A 712 -13.81 16.84 18.70
CA ARG A 712 -13.87 16.93 17.22
C ARG A 712 -14.47 15.67 16.59
N GLY A 713 -13.99 14.50 16.98
CA GLY A 713 -14.51 13.21 16.51
C GLY A 713 -16.01 13.04 16.85
N LEU A 714 -16.40 13.41 18.06
CA LEU A 714 -17.81 13.40 18.48
C LEU A 714 -18.66 14.37 17.65
N ILE A 715 -18.20 15.60 17.39
CA ILE A 715 -18.89 16.58 16.54
C ILE A 715 -19.03 16.04 15.11
N TYR A 716 -17.99 15.42 14.56
CA TYR A 716 -18.03 14.80 13.23
C TYR A 716 -19.07 13.68 13.18
N TYR A 717 -19.06 12.74 14.12
CA TYR A 717 -20.06 11.67 14.21
C TYR A 717 -21.49 12.22 14.31
N LEU A 718 -21.71 13.22 15.16
CA LEU A 718 -23.02 13.86 15.33
C LEU A 718 -23.49 14.53 14.04
N ARG A 719 -22.59 15.22 13.32
CA ARG A 719 -22.89 15.82 12.00
C ARG A 719 -23.17 14.77 10.93
N TYR A 720 -22.39 13.69 10.88
CA TYR A 720 -22.62 12.56 9.98
C TYR A 720 -24.00 11.96 10.21
N ARG A 721 -24.40 11.72 11.47
CA ARG A 721 -25.74 11.23 11.82
C ARG A 721 -26.86 12.22 11.48
N GLN A 722 -26.65 13.52 11.68
CA GLN A 722 -27.62 14.56 11.33
C GLN A 722 -27.86 14.67 9.82
N THR A 723 -26.84 14.38 8.99
CA THR A 723 -26.90 14.46 7.52
C THR A 723 -27.41 13.16 6.88
N THR A 724 -27.13 11.99 7.48
CA THR A 724 -27.56 10.68 6.96
C THR A 724 -28.89 10.17 7.54
N ALA A 725 -29.36 10.71 8.67
CA ALA A 725 -30.67 10.39 9.25
C ALA A 725 -31.38 11.68 9.71
N PRO A 726 -32.28 12.26 8.87
CA PRO A 726 -32.91 13.52 9.21
C PRO A 726 -33.97 13.33 10.31
N GLN A 727 -33.87 14.14 11.36
CA GLN A 727 -34.84 14.38 12.46
C GLN A 727 -34.75 13.44 13.68
N GLY A 728 -34.13 13.93 14.74
CA GLY A 728 -34.28 13.43 16.11
C GLY A 728 -34.10 14.57 17.12
N ASP A 729 -34.85 14.53 18.24
CA ASP A 729 -34.72 15.51 19.34
C ASP A 729 -33.33 15.35 20.01
N THR A 730 -32.84 16.38 20.70
CA THR A 730 -31.51 16.37 21.37
C THR A 730 -31.25 15.14 22.25
N ALA A 731 -32.30 14.51 22.77
CA ALA A 731 -32.25 13.26 23.54
C ALA A 731 -31.88 12.01 22.72
N GLU A 732 -32.27 11.92 21.44
CA GLU A 732 -31.92 10.79 20.56
C GLU A 732 -30.47 10.88 20.07
N LEU A 733 -29.99 12.10 19.76
CA LEU A 733 -28.57 12.34 19.48
C LEU A 733 -27.69 12.05 20.70
N LEU A 734 -28.16 12.41 21.91
CA LEU A 734 -27.51 12.02 23.17
C LEU A 734 -27.37 10.49 23.26
N THR A 735 -28.46 9.77 23.02
CA THR A 735 -28.50 8.30 23.12
C THR A 735 -27.57 7.64 22.10
N ALA A 736 -27.53 8.13 20.86
CA ALA A 736 -26.62 7.64 19.84
C ALA A 736 -25.14 7.94 20.20
N ALA A 737 -24.85 9.16 20.70
CA ALA A 737 -23.52 9.52 21.16
C ALA A 737 -23.03 8.62 22.32
N TYR A 738 -23.88 8.35 23.31
CA TYR A 738 -23.55 7.47 24.46
C TYR A 738 -23.35 5.99 24.07
N GLN A 739 -23.67 5.59 22.85
CA GLN A 739 -23.39 4.25 22.33
C GLN A 739 -22.08 4.18 21.53
N THR A 740 -21.40 5.30 21.32
CA THR A 740 -20.12 5.34 20.60
C THR A 740 -18.95 5.00 21.51
N ASP A 741 -17.93 4.33 20.96
CA ASP A 741 -16.64 4.10 21.64
C ASP A 741 -16.00 5.42 22.11
N VAL A 742 -16.25 6.50 21.37
CA VAL A 742 -15.81 7.86 21.69
C VAL A 742 -16.30 8.29 23.09
N VAL A 743 -17.57 8.05 23.42
CA VAL A 743 -18.16 8.48 24.69
C VAL A 743 -18.01 7.44 25.80
N VAL A 744 -18.07 6.16 25.45
CA VAL A 744 -18.00 5.05 26.42
C VAL A 744 -16.57 4.82 26.90
N TYR A 745 -15.57 5.15 26.08
CA TYR A 745 -14.18 4.81 26.35
C TYR A 745 -13.21 5.99 26.12
N ASP A 746 -13.17 6.58 24.93
CA ASP A 746 -12.12 7.54 24.58
C ASP A 746 -12.18 8.82 25.42
N LEU A 747 -13.38 9.34 25.67
CA LEU A 747 -13.60 10.54 26.48
C LEU A 747 -13.30 10.29 27.96
N PRO A 748 -13.76 9.19 28.59
CA PRO A 748 -13.31 8.82 29.94
C PRO A 748 -11.78 8.64 30.08
N VAL A 749 -11.11 8.03 29.09
CA VAL A 749 -9.65 7.87 29.08
C VAL A 749 -8.96 9.24 29.00
N ALA A 750 -9.42 10.11 28.10
CA ALA A 750 -8.92 11.49 27.97
C ALA A 750 -9.09 12.29 29.27
N VAL A 751 -10.23 12.16 29.95
CA VAL A 751 -10.50 12.81 31.24
C VAL A 751 -9.63 12.22 32.35
N CYS A 752 -9.42 10.90 32.41
CA CYS A 752 -8.49 10.30 33.36
C CYS A 752 -7.07 10.83 33.17
N ALA A 753 -6.60 10.95 31.92
CA ALA A 753 -5.30 11.54 31.60
C ALA A 753 -5.20 13.01 32.06
N CYS A 754 -6.26 13.80 31.80
CA CYS A 754 -6.40 15.18 32.27
C CYS A 754 -6.41 15.33 33.79
N LEU A 755 -6.86 14.32 34.53
CA LEU A 755 -6.93 14.39 36.00
C LEU A 755 -5.74 13.71 36.69
N GLY A 756 -4.80 13.15 35.92
CA GLY A 756 -3.69 12.34 36.45
C GLY A 756 -4.17 11.06 37.15
N LEU A 757 -5.33 10.53 36.75
CA LEU A 757 -5.93 9.32 37.33
C LEU A 757 -5.54 8.08 36.50
N PRO A 758 -5.32 6.93 37.16
CA PRO A 758 -5.09 5.67 36.45
C PRO A 758 -6.36 5.22 35.69
N VAL A 759 -6.19 4.72 34.46
CA VAL A 759 -7.28 4.20 33.64
C VAL A 759 -7.65 2.78 34.12
N PRO A 760 -8.93 2.50 34.44
CA PRO A 760 -9.36 1.21 34.97
C PRO A 760 -9.44 0.12 33.89
N LYS A 761 -8.91 -1.08 34.19
CA LYS A 761 -8.77 -2.23 33.26
C LYS A 761 -10.06 -2.75 32.60
N ASN A 762 -11.25 -2.40 33.14
CA ASN A 762 -12.55 -2.90 32.68
C ASN A 762 -13.52 -1.78 32.28
N ALA A 763 -13.01 -0.60 31.87
CA ALA A 763 -13.82 0.58 31.57
C ALA A 763 -14.77 1.01 32.73
N LYS A 764 -14.41 0.65 33.97
CA LYS A 764 -15.14 1.04 35.19
C LYS A 764 -14.58 2.35 35.73
N PHE A 765 -14.93 3.44 35.07
CA PHE A 765 -14.50 4.79 35.45
C PHE A 765 -15.18 5.24 36.75
N VAL A 766 -14.46 6.04 37.55
CA VAL A 766 -15.01 6.63 38.77
C VAL A 766 -16.10 7.66 38.43
N ASP A 767 -17.13 7.79 39.26
CA ASP A 767 -18.30 8.67 38.99
C ASP A 767 -17.90 10.10 38.59
N MET A 768 -16.83 10.64 39.19
CA MET A 768 -16.29 11.95 38.84
C MET A 768 -15.90 12.07 37.36
N VAL A 769 -15.27 11.04 36.78
CA VAL A 769 -14.86 11.02 35.36
C VAL A 769 -16.10 10.99 34.46
N LEU A 770 -17.11 10.19 34.81
CA LEU A 770 -18.35 10.08 34.05
C LEU A 770 -19.14 11.40 34.04
N VAL A 771 -19.15 12.15 35.14
CA VAL A 771 -19.80 13.48 35.22
C VAL A 771 -19.11 14.49 34.31
N ILE A 772 -17.77 14.48 34.25
CA ILE A 772 -16.99 15.37 33.36
C ILE A 772 -17.25 15.00 31.89
N VAL A 773 -17.25 13.71 31.58
CA VAL A 773 -17.60 13.17 30.25
C VAL A 773 -19.00 13.61 29.85
N GLU A 774 -19.98 13.48 30.73
CA GLU A 774 -21.37 13.93 30.50
C GLU A 774 -21.44 15.43 30.19
N GLY A 775 -20.67 16.25 30.92
CA GLY A 775 -20.54 17.69 30.68
C GLY A 775 -19.94 18.03 29.33
N ILE A 776 -18.87 17.33 28.92
CA ILE A 776 -18.22 17.53 27.61
C ILE A 776 -19.14 17.11 26.46
N VAL A 777 -19.81 15.96 26.55
CA VAL A 777 -20.76 15.49 25.53
C VAL A 777 -21.93 16.47 25.36
N LYS A 778 -22.50 16.96 26.47
CA LYS A 778 -23.57 17.98 26.42
C LYS A 778 -23.12 19.26 25.73
N GLN A 779 -21.90 19.72 26.02
CA GLN A 779 -21.34 20.90 25.36
C GLN A 779 -21.12 20.64 23.87
N ALA A 780 -20.50 19.52 23.49
CA ALA A 780 -20.26 19.15 22.08
C ALA A 780 -21.57 19.10 21.26
N ILE A 781 -22.67 18.63 21.85
CA ILE A 781 -23.98 18.56 21.20
C ILE A 781 -24.64 19.96 21.11
N THR A 782 -24.46 20.82 22.11
CA THR A 782 -25.17 22.11 22.21
C THR A 782 -24.44 23.25 21.48
N ASN A 783 -23.10 23.27 21.56
CA ASN A 783 -22.25 24.37 21.10
C ASN A 783 -21.05 23.87 20.27
N GLY A 784 -21.16 22.70 19.62
CA GLY A 784 -20.05 21.97 19.02
C GLY A 784 -19.06 22.82 18.22
N ASP A 785 -19.56 23.60 17.27
CA ASP A 785 -18.73 24.41 16.35
C ASP A 785 -18.04 25.58 17.05
N GLU A 786 -18.66 26.11 18.11
CA GLU A 786 -18.12 27.24 18.88
C GLU A 786 -17.06 26.77 19.90
N ILE A 787 -17.14 25.53 20.39
CA ILE A 787 -16.22 25.01 21.40
C ILE A 787 -14.79 24.90 20.89
N ILE A 788 -14.61 24.51 19.63
CA ILE A 788 -13.30 24.26 19.01
C ILE A 788 -12.86 25.39 18.09
N SER A 789 -13.54 26.54 18.10
CA SER A 789 -13.24 27.65 17.20
C SER A 789 -12.03 28.49 17.62
N THR A 790 -11.74 28.57 18.93
CA THR A 790 -10.62 29.35 19.47
C THR A 790 -10.01 28.68 20.70
N GLY A 791 -8.73 28.96 20.96
CA GLY A 791 -8.01 28.41 22.13
C GLY A 791 -8.68 28.80 23.44
N GLU A 792 -9.30 29.98 23.47
CA GLU A 792 -10.09 30.47 24.61
C GLU A 792 -11.34 29.63 24.87
N ASN A 793 -12.07 29.23 23.82
CA ASN A 793 -13.29 28.44 23.95
C ASN A 793 -12.98 27.03 24.47
N VAL A 794 -11.88 26.43 24.00
CA VAL A 794 -11.37 25.16 24.51
C VAL A 794 -10.98 25.27 25.98
N LEU A 795 -10.23 26.30 26.37
CA LEU A 795 -9.82 26.50 27.76
C LEU A 795 -11.04 26.66 28.67
N LYS A 796 -12.08 27.38 28.19
CA LYS A 796 -13.34 27.57 28.90
C LYS A 796 -14.15 26.27 29.04
N LEU A 797 -14.15 25.40 28.03
CA LEU A 797 -14.74 24.07 28.13
C LEU A 797 -14.06 23.27 29.24
N LEU A 798 -12.73 23.17 29.21
CA LEU A 798 -11.96 22.31 30.12
C LEU A 798 -12.03 22.76 31.57
N THR A 799 -11.99 24.07 31.80
CA THR A 799 -12.16 24.65 33.13
C THR A 799 -13.62 24.56 33.60
N GLY A 800 -14.59 24.76 32.69
CA GLY A 800 -16.02 24.69 32.98
C GLY A 800 -16.54 23.27 33.28
N THR A 801 -15.93 22.23 32.70
CA THR A 801 -16.26 20.83 32.96
C THR A 801 -15.49 20.23 34.12
N GLY A 802 -14.48 20.92 34.66
CA GLY A 802 -13.63 20.42 35.74
C GLY A 802 -12.53 19.45 35.27
N ALA A 803 -12.28 19.37 33.96
CA ALA A 803 -11.17 18.61 33.38
C ALA A 803 -9.80 19.26 33.67
N LEU A 804 -9.75 20.56 34.00
CA LEU A 804 -8.55 21.30 34.40
C LEU A 804 -8.78 22.10 35.70
N ASN A 805 -7.90 21.91 36.70
CA ASN A 805 -7.92 22.63 37.98
C ASN A 805 -6.79 23.70 38.06
N GLY A 806 -6.96 24.84 37.40
CA GLY A 806 -6.17 26.06 37.68
C GLY A 806 -4.91 26.33 36.83
N THR A 807 -4.34 27.53 37.07
CA THR A 807 -3.56 28.42 36.18
C THR A 807 -2.08 28.06 35.92
N ASP A 808 -1.74 26.80 35.65
CA ASP A 808 -0.39 26.50 35.11
C ASP A 808 -0.38 26.77 33.59
N MET A 809 0.21 27.92 33.24
CA MET A 809 0.20 28.61 31.94
C MET A 809 0.27 27.68 30.70
N THR A 810 -0.89 27.32 30.17
CA THR A 810 -1.10 27.25 28.72
C THR A 810 -1.24 28.68 28.22
N THR A 811 -0.49 29.07 27.20
CA THR A 811 -0.86 30.27 26.45
C THR A 811 -2.08 29.90 25.62
N VAL A 812 -3.03 30.84 25.48
CA VAL A 812 -4.12 30.69 24.50
C VAL A 812 -3.55 30.38 23.12
N ASP A 813 -2.35 30.90 22.84
CA ASP A 813 -1.58 30.64 21.62
C ASP A 813 -1.25 29.15 21.41
N ASP A 814 -0.78 28.42 22.45
CA ASP A 814 -0.50 26.97 22.34
C ASP A 814 -1.78 26.17 21.99
N LEU A 815 -2.92 26.59 22.54
CA LEU A 815 -4.24 26.00 22.24
C LEU A 815 -4.76 26.45 20.87
N GLN A 816 -4.42 27.66 20.45
CA GLN A 816 -4.81 28.21 19.17
C GLN A 816 -4.05 27.53 18.04
N ASP A 817 -2.75 27.26 18.22
CA ASP A 817 -1.94 26.50 17.26
C ASP A 817 -2.49 25.10 17.05
N LEU A 818 -2.84 24.39 18.14
CA LEU A 818 -3.53 23.10 18.10
C LEU A 818 -4.87 23.15 17.35
N ILE A 819 -5.63 24.23 17.53
CA ILE A 819 -6.90 24.43 16.82
C ILE A 819 -6.64 24.68 15.33
N ASN A 820 -5.65 25.50 15.02
CA ASN A 820 -5.24 25.84 13.66
C ASN A 820 -4.70 24.62 12.89
N THR A 821 -4.07 23.64 13.57
CA THR A 821 -3.58 22.40 12.94
C THR A 821 -4.69 21.59 12.26
N ASN A 822 -5.93 21.66 12.76
CA ASN A 822 -7.16 21.10 12.15
C ASN A 822 -7.01 19.73 11.43
N SER A 823 -6.15 18.83 11.95
CA SER A 823 -5.90 17.49 11.37
C SER A 823 -6.82 16.44 12.00
N SER A 824 -7.48 15.67 11.15
CA SER A 824 -8.24 14.47 11.50
C SER A 824 -7.35 13.23 11.62
N CYS A 825 -6.23 13.18 10.88
CA CYS A 825 -5.26 12.10 10.92
C CYS A 825 -4.66 11.88 12.31
N GLY A 826 -4.16 12.94 12.96
CA GLY A 826 -3.53 12.83 14.28
C GLY A 826 -4.46 12.27 15.37
N TYR A 827 -5.75 12.59 15.29
CA TYR A 827 -6.78 12.05 16.18
C TYR A 827 -7.00 10.54 15.96
N GLU A 828 -7.18 10.12 14.71
CA GLU A 828 -7.45 8.72 14.41
C GLU A 828 -6.25 7.83 14.72
N LEU A 829 -5.00 8.31 14.52
CA LEU A 829 -3.79 7.60 14.93
C LEU A 829 -3.74 7.39 16.47
N LYS A 830 -4.14 8.39 17.26
CA LYS A 830 -4.23 8.24 18.72
C LYS A 830 -5.25 7.17 19.09
N ARG A 831 -6.45 7.26 18.52
CA ARG A 831 -7.55 6.34 18.81
C ARG A 831 -7.22 4.90 18.40
N LEU A 832 -6.60 4.73 17.23
CA LEU A 832 -6.05 3.44 16.78
C LEU A 832 -5.08 2.87 17.82
N THR A 833 -4.23 3.70 18.41
CA THR A 833 -3.29 3.24 19.45
C THR A 833 -3.99 2.72 20.70
N ASP A 834 -5.03 3.42 21.17
CA ASP A 834 -5.83 2.96 22.31
C ASP A 834 -6.51 1.61 22.00
N HIS A 835 -6.97 1.43 20.76
CA HIS A 835 -7.57 0.18 20.31
C HIS A 835 -6.57 -0.97 20.23
N VAL A 836 -5.36 -0.71 19.72
CA VAL A 836 -4.24 -1.68 19.73
C VAL A 836 -3.92 -2.15 21.14
N ILE A 837 -3.78 -1.22 22.08
CA ILE A 837 -3.49 -1.54 23.49
C ILE A 837 -4.59 -2.40 24.09
N ARG A 838 -5.85 -2.04 23.84
CA ARG A 838 -7.01 -2.80 24.33
C ARG A 838 -7.02 -4.21 23.75
N GLN A 839 -6.84 -4.35 22.44
CA GLN A 839 -6.87 -5.65 21.77
C GLN A 839 -5.77 -6.59 22.28
N VAL A 840 -4.54 -6.09 22.45
CA VAL A 840 -3.45 -6.90 23.02
C VAL A 840 -3.77 -7.33 24.46
N ASN A 841 -4.32 -6.43 25.27
CA ASN A 841 -4.73 -6.72 26.64
C ASN A 841 -5.88 -7.72 26.71
N ASP A 842 -6.89 -7.60 25.85
CA ASP A 842 -8.03 -8.50 25.80
C ASP A 842 -7.61 -9.91 25.40
N VAL A 843 -6.73 -10.03 24.41
CA VAL A 843 -6.12 -11.32 24.06
C VAL A 843 -5.39 -11.91 25.27
N ARG A 844 -4.50 -11.15 25.92
CA ARG A 844 -3.74 -11.61 27.09
C ARG A 844 -4.63 -11.99 28.28
N ASN A 845 -5.67 -11.21 28.56
CA ASN A 845 -6.62 -11.51 29.63
C ASN A 845 -7.44 -12.77 29.32
N SER A 846 -7.77 -13.02 28.05
CA SER A 846 -8.47 -14.22 27.62
C SER A 846 -7.59 -15.48 27.61
N THR A 847 -6.26 -15.31 27.58
CA THR A 847 -5.27 -16.40 27.56
C THR A 847 -4.12 -16.12 28.53
N PRO A 848 -4.34 -16.19 29.86
CA PRO A 848 -3.35 -15.75 30.86
C PRO A 848 -2.02 -16.51 30.83
N ASP A 849 -2.06 -17.78 30.40
CA ASP A 849 -0.91 -18.69 30.33
C ASP A 849 -0.29 -18.78 28.92
N ALA A 850 -0.80 -18.01 27.95
CA ALA A 850 -0.27 -18.01 26.59
C ALA A 850 1.13 -17.41 26.54
N SER A 851 2.01 -18.02 25.75
CA SER A 851 3.32 -17.44 25.46
C SER A 851 3.17 -16.14 24.66
N PRO A 852 4.18 -15.24 24.66
CA PRO A 852 4.17 -14.06 23.79
C PRO A 852 3.93 -14.40 22.31
N ASN A 853 4.39 -15.56 21.84
CA ASN A 853 4.20 -15.99 20.45
C ASN A 853 2.76 -16.41 20.15
N ASP A 854 2.09 -17.09 21.09
CA ASP A 854 0.65 -17.39 20.98
C ASP A 854 -0.19 -16.11 20.90
N VAL A 855 0.14 -15.13 21.75
CA VAL A 855 -0.48 -13.81 21.73
C VAL A 855 -0.18 -13.12 20.39
N ARG A 856 1.05 -13.21 19.87
CA ARG A 856 1.46 -12.61 18.59
C ARG A 856 0.63 -13.13 17.44
N VAL A 857 0.53 -14.45 17.28
CA VAL A 857 -0.27 -15.07 16.20
C VAL A 857 -1.73 -14.61 16.28
N LYS A 858 -2.31 -14.56 17.49
CA LYS A 858 -3.70 -14.16 17.69
C LYS A 858 -3.95 -12.67 17.44
N VAL A 859 -3.04 -11.79 17.85
CA VAL A 859 -3.14 -10.33 17.62
C VAL A 859 -2.96 -10.00 16.15
N TYR A 860 -1.98 -10.62 15.47
CA TYR A 860 -1.72 -10.39 14.05
C TYR A 860 -2.87 -10.82 13.15
N LYS A 861 -3.66 -11.82 13.55
CA LYS A 861 -4.88 -12.25 12.83
C LYS A 861 -6.13 -11.44 13.21
N SER A 862 -6.04 -10.45 14.10
CA SER A 862 -7.20 -9.69 14.57
C SER A 862 -7.52 -8.47 13.70
N SER A 863 -8.77 -8.01 13.73
CA SER A 863 -9.24 -6.88 12.91
C SER A 863 -8.44 -5.58 13.12
N ILE A 864 -7.84 -5.39 14.31
CA ILE A 864 -7.02 -4.19 14.58
C ILE A 864 -5.80 -4.14 13.64
N VAL A 865 -5.16 -5.30 13.40
CA VAL A 865 -3.97 -5.40 12.55
C VAL A 865 -4.39 -5.45 11.09
N MET A 866 -5.41 -6.24 10.78
CA MET A 866 -5.79 -6.51 9.40
C MET A 866 -6.55 -5.37 8.72
N ASN A 867 -7.34 -4.61 9.48
CA ASN A 867 -8.30 -3.65 8.93
C ASN A 867 -8.08 -2.25 9.50
N ASP A 868 -8.02 -2.10 10.83
CA ASP A 868 -8.03 -0.77 11.45
C ASP A 868 -6.72 -0.01 11.25
N ILE A 869 -5.54 -0.65 11.43
CA ILE A 869 -4.24 -0.02 11.15
C ILE A 869 -4.15 0.44 9.68
N PRO A 870 -4.39 -0.44 8.68
CA PRO A 870 -4.39 -0.03 7.28
C PRO A 870 -5.36 1.11 6.96
N ALA A 871 -6.59 1.04 7.48
CA ALA A 871 -7.64 2.01 7.17
C ALA A 871 -7.35 3.40 7.76
N VAL A 872 -6.93 3.47 9.03
CA VAL A 872 -6.60 4.75 9.69
C VAL A 872 -5.33 5.35 9.10
N THR A 873 -4.31 4.54 8.81
CA THR A 873 -3.11 5.06 8.15
C THR A 873 -3.41 5.54 6.73
N ASN A 874 -4.33 4.89 6.01
CA ASN A 874 -4.75 5.35 4.69
C ASN A 874 -5.63 6.62 4.75
N LEU A 875 -6.46 6.80 5.78
CA LEU A 875 -7.22 8.05 5.98
C LEU A 875 -6.28 9.26 6.00
N CYS A 876 -5.12 9.13 6.65
CA CYS A 876 -4.13 10.20 6.71
C CYS A 876 -3.65 10.66 5.33
N MET A 877 -3.76 9.84 4.28
CA MET A 877 -3.34 10.20 2.94
C MET A 877 -4.13 11.38 2.36
N GLY A 878 -5.40 11.56 2.74
CA GLY A 878 -6.19 12.70 2.28
C GLY A 878 -5.57 14.05 2.67
N GLU A 879 -4.98 14.13 3.88
CA GLU A 879 -4.25 15.32 4.34
C GLU A 879 -2.82 15.38 3.77
N LEU A 880 -2.14 14.22 3.68
CA LEU A 880 -0.76 14.16 3.19
C LEU A 880 -0.65 14.58 1.72
N LEU A 881 -1.58 14.15 0.87
CA LEU A 881 -1.61 14.51 -0.56
C LEU A 881 -1.88 16.00 -0.80
N GLY A 882 -2.47 16.73 0.17
CA GLY A 882 -2.64 18.17 0.07
C GLY A 882 -1.34 18.96 0.27
N ASN A 883 -0.37 18.39 0.98
CA ASN A 883 0.84 19.10 1.43
C ASN A 883 2.16 18.44 0.99
N LYS A 884 2.12 17.26 0.36
CA LYS A 884 3.29 16.47 -0.07
C LYS A 884 3.12 15.97 -1.51
N THR A 885 4.23 15.58 -2.12
CA THR A 885 4.20 14.78 -3.35
C THR A 885 3.57 13.40 -3.07
N ILE A 886 3.06 12.74 -4.11
CA ILE A 886 2.46 11.40 -4.00
C ILE A 886 3.46 10.44 -3.32
N THR A 887 4.71 10.39 -3.81
CA THR A 887 5.78 9.57 -3.23
C THR A 887 5.99 9.85 -1.74
N ALA A 888 6.17 11.12 -1.34
CA ALA A 888 6.40 11.46 0.07
C ALA A 888 5.18 11.17 0.97
N ALA A 889 3.96 11.26 0.42
CA ALA A 889 2.74 10.87 1.14
C ALA A 889 2.71 9.37 1.42
N PHE A 890 2.98 8.54 0.41
CA PHE A 890 3.05 7.08 0.56
C PHE A 890 4.19 6.64 1.51
N GLU A 891 5.37 7.25 1.42
CA GLU A 891 6.48 7.02 2.38
C GLU A 891 6.04 7.30 3.83
N THR A 892 5.34 8.42 4.04
CA THR A 892 4.85 8.81 5.37
C THR A 892 3.84 7.78 5.89
N ARG A 893 2.88 7.33 5.06
CA ARG A 893 1.91 6.30 5.43
C ARG A 893 2.57 4.97 5.76
N ASP A 894 3.52 4.53 4.95
CA ASP A 894 4.20 3.25 5.16
C ASP A 894 5.07 3.29 6.43
N MET A 895 5.66 4.44 6.74
CA MET A 895 6.33 4.69 8.02
C MET A 895 5.36 4.61 9.21
N LEU A 896 4.15 5.17 9.09
CA LEU A 896 3.12 5.05 10.13
C LEU A 896 2.73 3.57 10.36
N ARG A 897 2.52 2.79 9.29
CA ARG A 897 2.23 1.34 9.38
C ARG A 897 3.34 0.58 10.10
N LYS A 898 4.61 0.82 9.74
CA LYS A 898 5.77 0.23 10.42
C LYS A 898 5.81 0.61 11.90
N THR A 899 5.49 1.87 12.23
CA THR A 899 5.44 2.37 13.61
C THR A 899 4.41 1.61 14.45
N PHE A 900 3.20 1.41 13.91
CA PHE A 900 2.19 0.60 14.59
C PHE A 900 2.62 -0.85 14.77
N GLY A 901 3.36 -1.42 13.82
CA GLY A 901 3.93 -2.75 13.98
C GLY A 901 4.90 -2.87 15.15
N VAL A 902 5.77 -1.86 15.32
CA VAL A 902 6.66 -1.78 16.50
C VAL A 902 5.86 -1.67 17.80
N ILE A 903 4.80 -0.85 17.83
CA ILE A 903 3.92 -0.70 19.00
C ILE A 903 3.26 -2.02 19.36
N VAL A 904 2.67 -2.71 18.39
CA VAL A 904 2.02 -4.03 18.58
C VAL A 904 3.01 -5.03 19.17
N ASP A 905 4.18 -5.18 18.57
CA ASP A 905 5.20 -6.13 19.01
C ASP A 905 5.72 -5.82 20.41
N GLN A 906 5.96 -4.55 20.72
CA GLN A 906 6.43 -4.16 22.05
C GLN A 906 5.38 -4.40 23.13
N LEU A 907 4.09 -4.18 22.84
CA LEU A 907 3.00 -4.52 23.77
C LEU A 907 2.91 -6.04 23.97
N ILE A 908 3.13 -6.83 22.92
CA ILE A 908 3.18 -8.29 22.99
C ILE A 908 4.40 -8.77 23.77
N ASP A 909 5.58 -8.14 23.66
CA ASP A 909 6.78 -8.63 24.33
C ASP A 909 6.87 -8.18 25.80
N THR A 910 6.40 -6.96 26.10
CA THR A 910 6.54 -6.35 27.44
C THR A 910 5.35 -6.57 28.36
N GLY A 911 4.17 -6.91 27.83
CA GLY A 911 3.03 -7.28 28.66
C GLY A 911 3.37 -8.53 29.48
N THR A 912 3.09 -8.54 30.78
CA THR A 912 3.07 -9.77 31.58
C THR A 912 1.76 -9.83 32.36
N THR A 913 1.10 -10.99 32.34
CA THR A 913 -0.13 -11.27 33.10
C THR A 913 0.18 -12.30 34.17
N ASP A 914 1.14 -12.00 35.06
CA ASP A 914 1.52 -12.92 36.13
C ASP A 914 0.52 -12.94 37.32
N MET A 915 -0.77 -12.74 37.01
CA MET A 915 -1.88 -12.68 37.96
C MET A 915 -1.66 -11.72 39.15
N GLY A 916 -0.81 -10.71 39.05
CA GLY A 916 -0.67 -9.74 40.13
C GLY A 916 0.70 -9.61 40.80
N LYS A 917 1.73 -10.36 40.37
CA LYS A 917 3.02 -10.41 41.10
C LYS A 917 4.00 -9.32 40.66
N ASP A 918 3.98 -8.92 39.39
CA ASP A 918 4.81 -7.86 38.79
C ASP A 918 4.00 -6.58 38.49
N VAL A 919 2.80 -6.47 39.07
CA VAL A 919 1.82 -5.36 38.97
C VAL A 919 2.32 -3.99 39.49
N ALA A 920 3.64 -3.82 39.65
CA ALA A 920 4.29 -2.53 39.86
C ALA A 920 4.82 -1.88 38.57
N LYS A 921 4.79 -2.56 37.40
CA LYS A 921 5.14 -1.98 36.08
C LYS A 921 3.93 -1.63 35.19
N ASP A 922 2.72 -1.97 35.62
CA ASP A 922 1.44 -1.65 34.94
C ASP A 922 1.23 -0.14 34.72
N ASP A 923 1.83 0.69 35.56
CA ASP A 923 1.72 2.14 35.50
C ASP A 923 2.62 2.74 34.40
N TYR A 924 3.66 2.01 33.95
CA TYR A 924 4.63 2.52 32.97
C TYR A 924 4.11 2.42 31.54
N MET A 925 3.63 1.26 31.09
CA MET A 925 3.12 1.09 29.71
C MET A 925 1.87 1.92 29.44
N LEU A 926 0.96 1.99 30.42
CA LEU A 926 -0.27 2.78 30.33
C LEU A 926 0.01 4.29 30.43
N LYS A 927 0.97 4.73 31.27
CA LYS A 927 1.40 6.14 31.31
C LYS A 927 2.18 6.54 30.07
N VAL A 928 3.13 5.73 29.62
CA VAL A 928 3.98 6.02 28.46
C VAL A 928 3.15 6.07 27.17
N ALA A 929 2.17 5.17 27.02
CA ALA A 929 1.24 5.22 25.90
C ALA A 929 0.31 6.46 25.96
N ASN A 930 -0.29 6.74 27.11
CA ASN A 930 -1.17 7.91 27.28
C ASN A 930 -0.43 9.25 27.34
N MET A 931 0.89 9.28 27.53
CA MET A 931 1.67 10.52 27.64
C MET A 931 2.44 10.79 26.34
N GLY A 932 3.12 9.79 25.79
CA GLY A 932 3.90 9.90 24.56
C GLY A 932 3.07 10.18 23.29
N LEU A 933 1.98 9.44 23.10
CA LEU A 933 1.19 9.51 21.86
C LEU A 933 0.24 10.70 21.78
N VAL A 934 -0.04 11.35 22.90
CA VAL A 934 -0.83 12.58 22.91
C VAL A 934 -0.04 13.73 22.30
N VAL A 935 1.27 13.79 22.58
CA VAL A 935 2.19 14.71 21.89
C VAL A 935 2.25 14.36 20.41
N LEU A 936 2.26 13.06 20.04
CA LEU A 936 2.23 12.63 18.64
C LEU A 936 0.92 13.04 17.92
N SER A 937 -0.24 13.04 18.59
CA SER A 937 -1.49 13.54 18.01
C SER A 937 -1.52 15.06 17.76
N THR A 938 -0.57 15.80 18.36
CA THR A 938 -0.37 17.25 18.15
C THR A 938 0.75 17.57 17.16
N ILE A 939 1.53 16.55 16.78
CA ILE A 939 2.62 16.66 15.80
C ILE A 939 2.04 16.22 14.44
N ASP A 940 2.23 17.04 13.41
CA ASP A 940 1.93 16.68 12.02
C ASP A 940 2.48 15.27 11.69
N PRO A 941 1.78 14.41 10.92
CA PRO A 941 2.27 13.07 10.56
C PRO A 941 3.73 13.00 10.09
N THR A 942 4.30 14.09 9.55
CA THR A 942 5.73 14.22 9.22
C THR A 942 6.64 14.07 10.45
N GLY A 943 6.28 14.62 11.61
CA GLY A 943 7.10 14.51 12.82
C GLY A 943 7.02 13.13 13.48
N ILE A 944 5.89 12.43 13.34
CA ILE A 944 5.74 11.02 13.75
C ILE A 944 6.64 10.13 12.89
N ALA A 945 6.59 10.32 11.57
CA ALA A 945 7.43 9.58 10.62
C ALA A 945 8.93 9.86 10.84
N TYR A 946 9.31 11.12 11.09
CA TYR A 946 10.68 11.50 11.39
C TYR A 946 11.21 10.90 12.70
N MET A 947 10.37 10.82 13.74
CA MET A 947 10.76 10.15 14.97
C MET A 947 10.94 8.64 14.77
N ALA A 948 10.06 8.00 13.99
CA ALA A 948 10.15 6.57 13.71
C ALA A 948 11.35 6.22 12.82
N SER A 949 11.69 7.06 11.84
CA SER A 949 12.79 6.82 10.90
C SER A 949 14.16 6.70 11.59
N GLN A 950 14.34 7.28 12.78
CA GLN A 950 15.57 7.16 13.59
C GLN A 950 15.78 5.76 14.18
N PHE A 951 14.77 4.88 14.13
CA PHE A 951 14.80 3.56 14.78
C PHE A 951 14.42 2.39 13.86
N VAL A 952 14.00 2.67 12.62
CA VAL A 952 13.79 1.63 11.61
C VAL A 952 15.16 1.23 11.07
N GLN A 953 15.77 0.26 11.75
CA GLN A 953 16.89 -0.50 11.19
C GLN A 953 16.46 -1.11 9.84
N PRO A 954 17.40 -1.49 8.95
CA PRO A 954 17.11 -2.26 7.74
C PRO A 954 16.65 -3.68 8.12
N ILE A 955 15.52 -3.80 8.80
CA ILE A 955 14.85 -5.03 9.20
C ILE A 955 13.61 -5.15 8.32
N CYS A 956 13.46 -6.28 7.65
CA CYS A 956 12.24 -6.64 6.98
C CYS A 956 11.16 -6.86 8.05
N GLY A 957 10.27 -5.87 8.20
CA GLY A 957 9.10 -5.94 9.07
C GLY A 957 7.97 -6.74 8.41
N PRO A 958 6.99 -7.21 9.20
CA PRO A 958 5.87 -7.96 8.65
C PRO A 958 5.00 -7.09 7.75
N THR A 959 4.53 -7.69 6.67
CA THR A 959 3.71 -7.05 5.62
C THR A 959 2.22 -6.98 5.95
N ALA A 960 1.82 -7.50 7.13
CA ALA A 960 0.43 -7.58 7.61
C ALA A 960 -0.33 -6.24 7.67
N TYR A 961 0.39 -5.12 7.68
CA TYR A 961 -0.19 -3.78 7.86
C TYR A 961 -0.61 -3.09 6.55
N LEU A 962 -0.55 -3.77 5.40
CA LEU A 962 -1.04 -3.23 4.13
C LEU A 962 -2.57 -3.27 4.02
N GLY A 963 -3.20 -4.25 4.67
CA GLY A 963 -4.65 -4.47 4.62
C GLY A 963 -5.14 -4.95 3.26
N GLU A 964 -6.45 -4.85 3.05
CA GLU A 964 -7.08 -5.13 1.75
C GLU A 964 -6.83 -3.97 0.79
N ILE A 965 -6.58 -4.28 -0.48
CA ILE A 965 -6.30 -3.29 -1.52
C ILE A 965 -7.55 -3.06 -2.35
N ASP A 966 -7.83 -1.79 -2.65
CA ASP A 966 -8.97 -1.40 -3.47
C ASP A 966 -8.70 -1.59 -4.96
N ASP A 967 -9.78 -1.69 -5.75
CA ASP A 967 -9.74 -1.95 -7.19
C ASP A 967 -8.81 -0.99 -7.94
N GLY A 968 -8.17 -1.51 -8.98
CA GLY A 968 -7.30 -0.71 -9.86
C GLY A 968 -6.44 -1.55 -10.79
N ARG A 969 -5.69 -0.87 -11.66
CA ARG A 969 -4.69 -1.51 -12.52
C ARG A 969 -3.51 -1.98 -11.67
N LEU A 970 -2.83 -3.05 -12.06
CA LEU A 970 -1.76 -3.63 -11.23
C LEU A 970 -0.61 -2.64 -10.95
N SER A 971 -0.24 -1.78 -11.91
CA SER A 971 0.81 -0.77 -11.72
C SER A 971 0.42 0.35 -10.76
N ASP A 972 -0.87 0.71 -10.68
CA ASP A 972 -1.36 1.72 -9.74
C ASP A 972 -1.68 1.10 -8.35
N ALA A 973 -2.38 -0.04 -8.33
CA ALA A 973 -2.96 -0.64 -7.13
C ALA A 973 -2.01 -1.60 -6.40
N LEU A 974 -1.33 -2.48 -7.13
CA LEU A 974 -0.53 -3.58 -6.56
C LEU A 974 0.98 -3.35 -6.62
N GLY A 975 1.42 -2.21 -7.17
CA GLY A 975 2.84 -1.87 -7.31
C GLY A 975 3.55 -2.77 -8.32
N LEU A 976 2.90 -3.11 -9.44
CA LEU A 976 3.54 -3.85 -10.53
C LEU A 976 4.75 -3.08 -11.08
N THR A 977 5.94 -3.67 -10.96
CA THR A 977 7.19 -3.14 -11.50
C THR A 977 7.95 -4.19 -12.30
N THR A 978 8.68 -3.75 -13.31
CA THR A 978 9.56 -4.60 -14.11
C THR A 978 10.97 -4.03 -14.14
N VAL A 979 11.97 -4.90 -14.02
CA VAL A 979 13.39 -4.56 -14.16
C VAL A 979 13.94 -5.24 -15.41
N ASP A 980 14.77 -4.52 -16.16
CA ASP A 980 15.24 -4.88 -17.50
C ASP A 980 14.10 -5.18 -18.49
N GLU A 981 14.41 -5.84 -19.62
CA GLU A 981 13.51 -5.93 -20.77
C GLU A 981 12.54 -7.12 -20.76
N ALA A 982 12.84 -8.22 -20.04
CA ALA A 982 12.07 -9.47 -20.19
C ALA A 982 10.57 -9.28 -19.99
N PHE A 983 10.18 -8.46 -19.01
CA PHE A 983 8.77 -8.33 -18.64
C PHE A 983 8.15 -6.99 -19.01
N VAL A 984 8.88 -6.11 -19.71
CA VAL A 984 8.40 -4.80 -20.16
C VAL A 984 7.10 -4.96 -20.94
N GLY A 985 6.08 -4.21 -20.53
CA GLY A 985 4.75 -4.25 -21.14
C GLY A 985 3.80 -5.27 -20.54
N SER A 986 4.15 -5.91 -19.42
CA SER A 986 3.19 -6.68 -18.61
C SER A 986 2.17 -5.74 -17.95
N TYR A 987 0.91 -6.15 -17.84
CA TYR A 987 -0.18 -5.32 -17.30
C TYR A 987 -1.31 -6.18 -16.76
N GLY A 988 -2.31 -5.56 -16.13
CA GLY A 988 -3.51 -6.26 -15.70
C GLY A 988 -4.38 -5.46 -14.73
N THR A 989 -5.30 -6.13 -14.06
CA THR A 989 -6.23 -5.52 -13.10
C THR A 989 -6.39 -6.32 -11.82
N TRP A 990 -6.65 -5.60 -10.73
CA TRP A 990 -7.07 -6.13 -9.44
C TRP A 990 -8.51 -5.68 -9.16
N THR A 991 -9.35 -6.63 -8.77
CA THR A 991 -10.67 -6.35 -8.20
C THR A 991 -10.76 -6.99 -6.83
N LYS A 992 -11.08 -6.19 -5.81
CA LYS A 992 -11.27 -6.61 -4.43
C LYS A 992 -12.39 -7.63 -4.31
N LYS A 993 -13.50 -7.42 -5.00
CA LYS A 993 -14.57 -8.43 -5.12
C LYS A 993 -14.30 -9.33 -6.30
N GLY A 994 -14.19 -10.63 -6.06
CA GLY A 994 -13.81 -11.56 -7.12
C GLY A 994 -13.98 -13.03 -6.74
N ASP A 995 -13.41 -13.89 -7.57
CA ASP A 995 -13.51 -15.34 -7.50
C ASP A 995 -12.32 -15.99 -6.79
N GLY A 996 -11.51 -15.25 -6.04
CA GLY A 996 -10.36 -15.80 -5.34
C GLY A 996 -9.22 -16.31 -6.21
N VAL A 997 -9.15 -15.95 -7.50
CA VAL A 997 -8.13 -16.43 -8.44
C VAL A 997 -7.05 -15.39 -8.70
N VAL A 998 -5.81 -15.88 -8.79
CA VAL A 998 -4.66 -15.20 -9.42
C VAL A 998 -4.46 -15.86 -10.78
N HIS A 999 -4.84 -15.17 -11.85
CA HIS A 999 -4.76 -15.63 -13.23
C HIS A 999 -3.62 -14.92 -13.96
N LEU A 1000 -2.60 -15.69 -14.37
CA LEU A 1000 -1.47 -15.19 -15.15
C LEU A 1000 -1.55 -15.72 -16.58
N ILE A 1001 -1.52 -14.81 -17.55
CA ILE A 1001 -1.46 -15.10 -18.99
C ILE A 1001 -0.04 -14.80 -19.46
N LEU A 1002 0.79 -15.83 -19.58
CA LEU A 1002 2.19 -15.70 -19.98
C LEU A 1002 2.30 -15.71 -21.50
N GLU A 1003 2.66 -14.57 -22.09
CA GLU A 1003 2.75 -14.36 -23.54
C GLU A 1003 4.20 -14.23 -24.00
N SER A 1004 4.74 -15.30 -24.58
CA SER A 1004 6.11 -15.28 -25.10
C SER A 1004 6.17 -14.67 -26.49
N VAL A 1005 6.94 -13.58 -26.62
CA VAL A 1005 7.43 -13.09 -27.91
C VAL A 1005 8.92 -13.40 -28.11
N ASP A 1006 9.45 -14.23 -27.21
CA ASP A 1006 10.79 -14.78 -27.32
C ASP A 1006 10.84 -15.85 -28.43
N ILE A 1007 11.98 -15.90 -29.13
CA ILE A 1007 12.27 -16.89 -30.17
C ILE A 1007 12.83 -18.20 -29.60
N TYR A 1008 13.02 -18.27 -28.28
CA TYR A 1008 13.45 -19.47 -27.56
C TYR A 1008 12.44 -19.86 -26.48
N ASP A 1009 12.41 -21.15 -26.15
CA ASP A 1009 11.68 -21.64 -25.00
C ASP A 1009 12.27 -21.05 -23.71
N VAL A 1010 11.39 -20.60 -22.83
CA VAL A 1010 11.76 -20.01 -21.55
C VAL A 1010 11.12 -20.76 -20.40
N LYS A 1011 11.67 -20.53 -19.22
CA LYS A 1011 11.04 -20.95 -17.97
C LYS A 1011 10.86 -19.71 -17.10
N VAL A 1012 9.63 -19.46 -16.66
CA VAL A 1012 9.34 -18.41 -15.67
C VAL A 1012 9.31 -19.05 -14.29
N VAL A 1013 10.13 -18.56 -13.37
CA VAL A 1013 10.09 -18.99 -11.97
C VAL A 1013 9.22 -18.01 -11.21
N VAL A 1014 8.19 -18.53 -10.55
CA VAL A 1014 7.28 -17.77 -9.71
C VAL A 1014 7.74 -17.92 -8.26
N HIS A 1015 8.03 -16.80 -7.62
CA HIS A 1015 8.37 -16.71 -6.20
C HIS A 1015 7.23 -16.02 -5.44
N SER A 1016 6.97 -16.50 -4.22
CA SER A 1016 5.96 -15.94 -3.32
C SER A 1016 6.58 -15.69 -1.95
N GLY A 1017 6.60 -14.43 -1.50
CA GLY A 1017 7.14 -14.05 -0.18
C GLY A 1017 8.65 -14.24 -0.03
N GLY A 1018 9.39 -14.35 -1.15
CA GLY A 1018 10.82 -14.63 -1.21
C GLY A 1018 11.16 -16.08 -1.58
N ASP A 1019 10.24 -17.02 -1.35
CA ASP A 1019 10.44 -18.43 -1.63
C ASP A 1019 10.03 -18.80 -3.06
N LYS A 1020 10.74 -19.74 -3.66
CA LYS A 1020 10.35 -20.31 -4.96
C LYS A 1020 9.05 -21.11 -4.80
N TYR A 1021 8.03 -20.73 -5.55
CA TYR A 1021 6.69 -21.33 -5.49
C TYR A 1021 6.39 -22.25 -6.68
N ALA A 1022 6.64 -21.80 -7.91
CA ALA A 1022 6.37 -22.58 -9.12
C ALA A 1022 7.38 -22.34 -10.24
N GLU A 1023 7.41 -23.24 -11.23
CA GLU A 1023 8.13 -23.05 -12.49
C GLU A 1023 7.18 -23.31 -13.66
N VAL A 1024 6.97 -22.30 -14.51
CA VAL A 1024 6.12 -22.39 -15.70
C VAL A 1024 6.99 -22.47 -16.95
N LYS A 1025 6.78 -23.47 -17.79
CA LYS A 1025 7.46 -23.59 -19.08
C LYS A 1025 6.62 -22.88 -20.14
N VAL A 1026 7.23 -21.98 -20.90
CA VAL A 1026 6.57 -21.25 -21.98
C VAL A 1026 7.39 -21.43 -23.25
N GLY A 1027 6.79 -22.03 -24.28
CA GLY A 1027 7.46 -22.23 -25.56
C GLY A 1027 7.69 -20.91 -26.31
N ALA A 1028 8.60 -20.93 -27.27
CA ALA A 1028 8.83 -19.78 -28.15
C ALA A 1028 7.55 -19.38 -28.90
N GLY A 1029 7.12 -18.13 -28.76
CA GLY A 1029 5.88 -17.63 -29.39
C GLY A 1029 4.58 -18.16 -28.80
N GLU A 1030 4.62 -18.92 -27.69
CA GLU A 1030 3.43 -19.51 -27.07
C GLU A 1030 2.82 -18.60 -25.99
N THR A 1031 1.50 -18.75 -25.82
CA THR A 1031 0.76 -18.23 -24.67
C THR A 1031 0.39 -19.39 -23.75
N VAL A 1032 0.72 -19.27 -22.46
CA VAL A 1032 0.43 -20.27 -21.43
C VAL A 1032 -0.27 -19.57 -20.27
N THR A 1033 -1.33 -20.18 -19.74
CA THR A 1033 -1.99 -19.68 -18.52
C THR A 1033 -1.47 -20.40 -17.28
N TRP A 1034 -1.41 -19.69 -16.17
CA TRP A 1034 -1.08 -20.23 -14.85
C TRP A 1034 -2.00 -19.62 -13.81
N ASP A 1035 -2.64 -20.49 -13.03
CA ASP A 1035 -3.61 -20.10 -12.02
C ASP A 1035 -3.08 -20.44 -10.64
N ALA A 1036 -3.38 -19.57 -9.68
CA ALA A 1036 -3.28 -19.86 -8.27
C ALA A 1036 -4.47 -19.28 -7.50
N THR A 1037 -4.64 -19.64 -6.23
CA THR A 1037 -5.67 -19.03 -5.39
C THR A 1037 -5.14 -17.86 -4.56
N ILE A 1038 -5.95 -16.82 -4.37
CA ILE A 1038 -5.63 -15.66 -3.52
C ILE A 1038 -5.25 -16.11 -2.10
N PRO A 1039 -5.96 -17.02 -1.40
CA PRO A 1039 -5.54 -17.47 -0.07
C PRO A 1039 -4.13 -18.08 0.01
N GLU A 1040 -3.63 -18.67 -1.08
CA GLU A 1040 -2.27 -19.23 -1.13
C GLU A 1040 -1.19 -18.16 -1.25
N LEU A 1041 -1.48 -17.10 -2.01
CA LEU A 1041 -0.52 -16.06 -2.38
C LEU A 1041 -0.72 -14.73 -1.64
N GLN A 1042 -1.84 -14.56 -0.93
CA GLN A 1042 -2.17 -13.31 -0.26
C GLN A 1042 -1.16 -12.93 0.82
N ASP A 1043 -1.05 -11.62 1.01
CA ASP A 1043 -0.09 -10.94 1.88
C ASP A 1043 1.37 -11.29 1.57
N LYS A 1044 1.68 -11.59 0.32
CA LYS A 1044 3.03 -11.89 -0.13
C LYS A 1044 3.37 -11.09 -1.37
N THR A 1045 4.66 -10.85 -1.53
CA THR A 1045 5.24 -10.43 -2.80
C THR A 1045 5.13 -11.57 -3.81
N LEU A 1046 4.80 -11.25 -5.06
CA LEU A 1046 4.86 -12.15 -6.20
C LEU A 1046 5.98 -11.65 -7.10
N TYR A 1047 7.07 -12.41 -7.17
CA TYR A 1047 8.25 -12.09 -7.97
C TYR A 1047 8.41 -13.14 -9.08
N LEU A 1048 8.54 -12.68 -10.31
CA LEU A 1048 8.75 -13.52 -11.49
C LEU A 1048 10.13 -13.22 -12.06
N ASP A 1049 10.93 -14.26 -12.25
CA ASP A 1049 12.13 -14.18 -13.07
C ASP A 1049 12.01 -15.08 -14.30
N ARG A 1050 12.74 -14.70 -15.35
CA ARG A 1050 12.73 -15.42 -16.62
C ARG A 1050 14.07 -16.13 -16.80
N TRP A 1051 14.07 -17.45 -16.62
CA TRP A 1051 15.24 -18.29 -16.81
C TRP A 1051 15.40 -18.77 -18.26
N ARG A 1052 16.62 -18.58 -18.78
CA ARG A 1052 17.12 -19.20 -20.02
C ARG A 1052 18.49 -19.84 -19.75
N PRO A 1053 18.78 -21.07 -20.21
CA PRO A 1053 20.13 -21.60 -20.15
C PRO A 1053 21.06 -20.80 -21.06
N GLY A 1054 22.10 -20.17 -20.50
CA GLY A 1054 23.08 -19.40 -21.25
C GLY A 1054 24.01 -20.27 -22.13
N ILE A 1055 24.88 -19.63 -22.91
CA ILE A 1055 25.99 -20.32 -23.60
C ILE A 1055 26.86 -20.99 -22.53
N LEU A 1056 26.98 -22.33 -22.58
CA LEU A 1056 27.60 -23.25 -21.59
C LEU A 1056 26.67 -23.82 -20.49
N GLY A 1057 25.36 -23.55 -20.51
CA GLY A 1057 24.41 -24.17 -19.57
C GLY A 1057 24.53 -23.64 -18.13
N LEU A 1058 25.20 -22.50 -17.93
CA LEU A 1058 25.22 -21.81 -16.65
C LEU A 1058 23.94 -20.97 -16.51
N PRO A 1059 23.31 -20.94 -15.32
CA PRO A 1059 22.18 -20.06 -15.04
C PRO A 1059 22.60 -18.60 -15.22
N GLY A 1060 21.87 -17.84 -16.02
CA GLY A 1060 21.98 -16.39 -16.05
C GLY A 1060 20.62 -15.80 -15.66
N SER A 1061 20.60 -14.97 -14.61
CA SER A 1061 19.44 -14.15 -14.21
C SER A 1061 19.29 -12.88 -15.06
N GLY A 1062 20.19 -12.64 -16.03
CA GLY A 1062 20.27 -11.42 -16.84
C GLY A 1062 19.15 -11.23 -17.87
N GLY A 1063 17.94 -11.70 -17.58
CA GLY A 1063 16.77 -11.52 -18.42
C GLY A 1063 15.90 -10.34 -18.02
N GLY A 1064 15.89 -9.98 -16.73
CA GLY A 1064 14.89 -9.09 -16.15
C GLY A 1064 13.88 -9.85 -15.28
N SER A 1065 13.13 -9.08 -14.51
CA SER A 1065 12.15 -9.61 -13.55
C SER A 1065 10.91 -8.73 -13.44
N LEU A 1066 9.85 -9.31 -12.89
CA LEU A 1066 8.58 -8.65 -12.62
C LEU A 1066 8.21 -8.85 -11.15
N LEU A 1067 7.59 -7.84 -10.55
CA LEU A 1067 7.26 -7.83 -9.14
C LEU A 1067 5.92 -7.15 -8.90
N LEU A 1068 5.08 -7.71 -8.02
CA LEU A 1068 3.88 -7.05 -7.48
C LEU A 1068 3.52 -7.59 -6.09
N TRP A 1069 2.59 -6.92 -5.40
CA TRP A 1069 1.99 -7.39 -4.15
C TRP A 1069 0.68 -8.15 -4.39
N VAL A 1070 0.51 -9.34 -3.82
CA VAL A 1070 -0.77 -10.06 -3.86
C VAL A 1070 -1.55 -9.78 -2.57
N PRO A 1071 -2.64 -8.99 -2.63
CA PRO A 1071 -3.39 -8.63 -1.45
C PRO A 1071 -4.33 -9.74 -0.99
N ARG A 1072 -4.71 -9.68 0.28
CA ARG A 1072 -5.88 -10.40 0.76
C ARG A 1072 -7.18 -9.70 0.37
N SER A 1073 -8.26 -10.46 0.32
CA SER A 1073 -9.61 -9.92 0.20
C SER A 1073 -10.64 -10.78 0.92
N SER A 1074 -11.45 -10.16 1.78
CA SER A 1074 -12.64 -10.77 2.38
C SER A 1074 -13.80 -10.98 1.39
N GLU A 1075 -13.70 -10.38 0.20
CA GLU A 1075 -14.69 -10.50 -0.89
C GLU A 1075 -14.19 -11.41 -2.04
N GLY A 1076 -13.20 -12.25 -1.75
CA GLY A 1076 -12.61 -13.20 -2.69
C GLY A 1076 -11.40 -12.63 -3.42
N GLY A 1077 -11.53 -11.46 -4.04
CA GLY A 1077 -10.47 -10.87 -4.85
C GLY A 1077 -10.33 -11.54 -6.22
N HIS A 1078 -9.79 -10.84 -7.21
CA HIS A 1078 -9.36 -11.43 -8.48
C HIS A 1078 -8.19 -10.62 -9.04
N LEU A 1079 -7.12 -11.31 -9.39
CA LEU A 1079 -5.94 -10.74 -10.03
C LEU A 1079 -5.83 -11.34 -11.43
N GLU A 1080 -5.97 -10.50 -12.45
CA GLU A 1080 -5.73 -10.88 -13.85
C GLU A 1080 -4.50 -10.14 -14.35
N MET A 1081 -3.50 -10.87 -14.85
CA MET A 1081 -2.25 -10.29 -15.35
C MET A 1081 -1.79 -10.92 -16.66
N HIS A 1082 -1.56 -10.07 -17.66
CA HIS A 1082 -0.83 -10.39 -18.88
C HIS A 1082 0.67 -10.22 -18.62
N VAL A 1083 1.38 -11.34 -18.53
CA VAL A 1083 2.83 -11.40 -18.32
C VAL A 1083 3.50 -11.49 -19.69
N ARG A 1084 4.01 -10.36 -20.15
CA ARG A 1084 4.74 -10.29 -21.42
C ARG A 1084 6.15 -10.83 -21.24
N ILE A 1085 6.61 -11.68 -22.16
CA ILE A 1085 7.96 -12.24 -22.11
C ILE A 1085 8.70 -11.87 -23.40
N ASN A 1086 9.57 -10.87 -23.31
CA ASN A 1086 10.40 -10.38 -24.40
C ASN A 1086 11.72 -11.16 -24.48
N PRO A 1087 12.33 -11.26 -25.69
CA PRO A 1087 13.70 -11.71 -25.82
C PRO A 1087 14.66 -10.73 -25.12
N SER A 1088 15.73 -11.26 -24.51
CA SER A 1088 16.88 -10.48 -23.99
C SER A 1088 18.18 -10.90 -24.68
#